data_AF-A0A9P6TID4-F1
#
_entry.id   AF-A0A9P6TID4-F1
#
_cell.length_a   1.000
_cell.length_b   1.000
_cell.length_c   1.000
_cell.angle_alpha   90.00
_cell.angle_beta   90.00
_cell.angle_gamma   90.00
#
_symmetry.space_group_name_H-M   'P 1'
#
loop_
_entity.id
_entity.type
_entity.pdbx_description
1 polymer ?
#
loop_
_entity_poly.entity_id
_entity_poly.type
_entity_poly.pdbx_seq_one_letter_code
_entity_poly.pdbx_strand_id
1 'polypeptide(L)'
;MCEDHSPYSTTRHDRIVAGIPKRRMSIDLIRKILAEAKDTPLREIIPSTMGEPLIYQHFEEIIDLCQFYKIKLNLTTNGTFPRKGAELWARLLVPVTSDVKISWNGATKSTQEKIMLKTKWEKVLDNINKFIEIRNRHAKEGGNYCQVTLQMTFLETNVHELADIVQLGIDLGVDRIKGHHLWAHFAEIKQLSMRRNRDAIGRWNQAVERAHAIADAHPLPNGKRIRLENIYPLREEADLDLLPGGECPFLGQEAWVATDGRFSPCCAPDKERRKLGDFGSVADKPIQAIWNSLSYQNLYENNMKNTRSHNYNGSQRWLKILVMKYHVPGLAPVIQGVQAFHIDLEGQSAYKQRFTETFGFYENLAAVHSKGNWHHIHPDGGASYPLRYAWVGNFQEGLCSVKDKNGTYFHISRNGEKAYPENYTYVGDFKDGIAVVCDKSGLSTHIDQRGNYIHHEMFIDLDIFHKGFARAKDEQGWFHIDKQGQALYIQRYAEIEPFYNGLSRVTTWDGALLVINREGKQVTQLRPALTCPSHALSSDMVGFWRTETIAASVELDVFKYFPGTSTDIAIRSELPYHQLERLLRALWELKIIAYQEGSWHLTSKGQCLTPSKSNFLVSASIMWSDVNVKNWKNLPQLIRSENNTSHTIFKANAADEKLRHYHFALDGYANEDFLAWRIPADWPSHQKLIGVGRTAKIWLEALLKRYPHQQAILFGENYVLKYACVAPQVQSRYRLLNHPILEAWPQSADAILLPRILHYWPDREAITILTHARQALLPDGKIYIFEMILQPDRPDGGMLDLNMLAESGGKLRSLLEWDKLLARSGLKLISCDAITPWLNLLVVQSPK
;
A
#
# COMPACT_ATOMS: atom_id res chain seq x y z
N MET A 1 -7.52 -16.66 9.37
CA MET A 1 -8.30 -16.30 10.60
C MET A 1 -9.40 -15.32 10.23
N CYS A 2 -10.34 -14.98 11.13
CA CYS A 2 -11.37 -13.94 10.91
C CYS A 2 -10.74 -12.63 10.40
N GLU A 3 -9.56 -12.30 10.92
CA GLU A 3 -8.73 -11.17 10.53
C GLU A 3 -8.37 -11.19 9.03
N ASP A 4 -8.21 -12.35 8.37
CA ASP A 4 -7.86 -12.39 6.93
C ASP A 4 -9.05 -12.15 5.99
N HIS A 5 -10.28 -12.21 6.51
CA HIS A 5 -11.50 -12.17 5.70
C HIS A 5 -12.39 -10.95 5.98
N SER A 6 -12.06 -10.16 7.00
CA SER A 6 -12.72 -8.89 7.30
C SER A 6 -12.46 -7.85 6.19
N PRO A 7 -13.47 -7.05 5.78
CA PRO A 7 -13.24 -5.91 4.88
C PRO A 7 -12.39 -4.81 5.53
N TYR A 8 -12.29 -4.79 6.87
CA TYR A 8 -11.51 -3.83 7.64
C TYR A 8 -10.05 -4.27 7.86
N SER A 9 -9.66 -5.44 7.32
CA SER A 9 -8.31 -5.97 7.50
C SER A 9 -7.43 -5.77 6.27
N THR A 10 -6.22 -5.29 6.50
CA THR A 10 -5.18 -5.21 5.46
C THR A 10 -4.48 -6.55 5.24
N THR A 11 -4.59 -7.52 6.16
CA THR A 11 -3.77 -8.74 6.15
C THR A 11 -3.88 -9.54 4.85
N ARG A 12 -5.07 -9.57 4.23
CA ARG A 12 -5.26 -10.21 2.92
C ARG A 12 -4.58 -9.44 1.80
N HIS A 13 -4.68 -8.12 1.82
CA HIS A 13 -4.02 -7.25 0.85
C HIS A 13 -2.51 -7.37 0.99
N ASP A 14 -1.99 -7.19 2.20
CA ASP A 14 -0.56 -7.27 2.53
C ASP A 14 0.03 -8.63 2.15
N ARG A 15 -0.68 -9.73 2.42
CA ARG A 15 -0.28 -11.09 1.98
C ARG A 15 -0.23 -11.21 0.46
N ILE A 16 -1.19 -10.64 -0.26
CA ILE A 16 -1.23 -10.68 -1.73
C ILE A 16 -0.09 -9.84 -2.30
N VAL A 17 0.13 -8.63 -1.78
CA VAL A 17 1.23 -7.72 -2.15
C VAL A 17 2.58 -8.39 -1.87
N ALA A 18 2.73 -9.07 -0.73
CA ALA A 18 3.95 -9.79 -0.38
C ALA A 18 4.16 -11.11 -1.16
N GLY A 19 3.28 -11.45 -2.11
CA GLY A 19 3.38 -12.68 -2.90
C GLY A 19 3.19 -13.98 -2.11
N ILE A 20 2.83 -13.89 -0.83
CA ILE A 20 2.70 -15.05 0.06
C ILE A 20 1.43 -15.82 -0.35
N PRO A 21 1.50 -17.11 -0.75
CA PRO A 21 0.33 -17.86 -1.18
C PRO A 21 -0.70 -18.02 -0.05
N LYS A 22 -1.95 -18.36 -0.41
CA LYS A 22 -2.95 -18.66 0.61
C LYS A 22 -2.46 -19.86 1.39
N ARG A 23 -2.38 -19.73 2.71
CA ARG A 23 -2.03 -20.84 3.58
C ARG A 23 -3.09 -21.93 3.43
N ARG A 24 -2.68 -23.12 3.02
CA ARG A 24 -3.55 -24.28 2.81
C ARG A 24 -2.89 -25.47 3.48
N MET A 25 -3.62 -26.14 4.36
CA MET A 25 -3.17 -27.39 4.94
C MET A 25 -3.09 -28.45 3.83
N SER A 26 -1.96 -29.14 3.73
CA SER A 26 -1.79 -30.26 2.80
C SER A 26 -2.66 -31.44 3.21
N ILE A 27 -3.21 -32.16 2.24
CA ILE A 27 -3.96 -33.39 2.51
C ILE A 27 -3.07 -34.46 3.17
N ASP A 28 -1.77 -34.50 2.85
CA ASP A 28 -0.81 -35.42 3.47
C ASP A 28 -0.73 -35.27 4.99
N LEU A 29 -0.72 -34.03 5.47
CA LEU A 29 -0.74 -33.75 6.90
C LEU A 29 -2.06 -34.23 7.55
N ILE A 30 -3.19 -34.07 6.88
CA ILE A 30 -4.49 -34.56 7.38
C ILE A 30 -4.51 -36.09 7.41
N ARG A 31 -4.01 -36.75 6.35
CA ARG A 31 -3.83 -38.22 6.30
C ARG A 31 -2.99 -38.69 7.47
N LYS A 32 -1.85 -38.03 7.72
CA LYS A 32 -0.95 -38.33 8.84
C LYS A 32 -1.69 -38.22 10.18
N ILE A 33 -2.36 -37.09 10.43
CA ILE A 33 -3.09 -36.86 11.69
C ILE A 33 -4.16 -37.92 11.92
N LEU A 34 -4.97 -38.24 10.90
CA LEU A 34 -6.04 -39.24 11.03
C LEU A 34 -5.50 -40.67 11.18
N ALA A 35 -4.38 -40.98 10.50
CA ALA A 35 -3.70 -42.26 10.65
C ALA A 35 -3.10 -42.43 12.05
N GLU A 36 -2.43 -41.41 12.58
CA GLU A 36 -1.86 -41.41 13.93
C GLU A 36 -2.92 -41.36 15.03
N ALA A 37 -4.12 -40.87 14.73
CA ALA A 37 -5.24 -40.85 15.65
C ALA A 37 -5.88 -42.24 15.85
N LYS A 38 -5.56 -43.22 14.99
CA LYS A 38 -6.00 -44.59 15.16
C LYS A 38 -5.56 -45.13 16.52
N ASP A 39 -6.48 -45.77 17.24
CA ASP A 39 -6.27 -46.32 18.58
C ASP A 39 -5.95 -45.27 19.68
N THR A 40 -6.19 -43.99 19.38
CA THR A 40 -6.12 -42.89 20.37
C THR A 40 -7.51 -42.48 20.87
N PRO A 41 -7.61 -41.64 21.92
CA PRO A 41 -8.89 -41.08 22.36
C PRO A 41 -9.52 -40.07 21.40
N LEU A 42 -8.86 -39.65 20.31
CA LEU A 42 -9.43 -38.67 19.37
C LEU A 42 -10.72 -39.22 18.73
N ARG A 43 -11.84 -38.51 18.90
CA ARG A 43 -13.16 -38.95 18.41
C ARG A 43 -13.68 -38.16 17.22
N GLU A 44 -13.21 -36.94 17.05
CA GLU A 44 -13.79 -35.99 16.11
C GLU A 44 -12.73 -35.03 15.57
N ILE A 45 -12.87 -34.63 14.30
CA ILE A 45 -12.08 -33.55 13.71
C ILE A 45 -12.96 -32.44 13.13
N ILE A 46 -12.40 -31.22 13.12
CA ILE A 46 -13.05 -30.00 12.62
C ILE A 46 -12.14 -29.36 11.56
N PRO A 47 -12.28 -29.69 10.25
CA PRO A 47 -11.35 -29.25 9.20
C PRO A 47 -11.31 -27.74 8.96
N SER A 48 -12.34 -27.01 9.41
CA SER A 48 -12.31 -25.56 9.47
C SER A 48 -13.43 -25.04 10.37
N THR A 49 -13.14 -24.01 11.18
CA THR A 49 -14.16 -23.18 11.82
C THR A 49 -14.39 -21.84 11.11
N MET A 50 -13.68 -21.59 9.99
CA MET A 50 -13.65 -20.32 9.28
C MET A 50 -13.70 -20.48 7.75
N GLY A 51 -14.64 -19.78 7.10
CA GLY A 51 -14.85 -19.89 5.65
C GLY A 51 -15.69 -21.11 5.27
N GLU A 52 -15.80 -21.40 3.97
CA GLU A 52 -16.61 -22.51 3.45
C GLU A 52 -15.73 -23.76 3.20
N PRO A 53 -15.73 -24.78 4.07
CA PRO A 53 -14.83 -25.93 3.96
C PRO A 53 -15.09 -26.78 2.72
N LEU A 54 -16.34 -26.83 2.22
CA LEU A 54 -16.72 -27.67 1.08
C LEU A 54 -16.10 -27.23 -0.27
N ILE A 55 -15.42 -26.07 -0.31
CA ILE A 55 -14.61 -25.67 -1.48
C ILE A 55 -13.20 -26.27 -1.47
N TYR A 56 -12.76 -26.86 -0.36
CA TYR A 56 -11.46 -27.52 -0.30
C TYR A 56 -11.44 -28.72 -1.27
N GLN A 57 -10.41 -28.81 -2.10
CA GLN A 57 -10.42 -29.74 -3.24
C GLN A 57 -10.37 -31.21 -2.82
N HIS A 58 -9.81 -31.50 -1.63
CA HIS A 58 -9.69 -32.85 -1.08
C HIS A 58 -10.71 -33.09 0.05
N PHE A 59 -11.82 -32.35 0.10
CA PHE A 59 -12.77 -32.50 1.22
C PHE A 59 -13.46 -33.87 1.22
N GLU A 60 -13.77 -34.41 0.05
CA GLU A 60 -14.31 -35.78 -0.09
C GLU A 60 -13.32 -36.82 0.47
N GLU A 61 -12.02 -36.61 0.25
CA GLU A 61 -11.00 -37.48 0.83
C GLU A 61 -10.96 -37.40 2.37
N ILE A 62 -11.24 -36.23 2.96
CA ILE A 62 -11.37 -36.12 4.43
C ILE A 62 -12.56 -36.95 4.92
N ILE A 63 -13.67 -36.96 4.18
CA ILE A 63 -14.84 -37.80 4.49
C ILE A 63 -14.45 -39.27 4.46
N ASP A 64 -13.76 -39.71 3.40
CA ASP A 64 -13.30 -41.10 3.25
C ASP A 64 -12.34 -41.51 4.38
N LEU A 65 -11.38 -40.64 4.75
CA LEU A 65 -10.44 -40.90 5.84
C LEU A 65 -11.17 -40.98 7.20
N CYS A 66 -12.12 -40.08 7.46
CA CYS A 66 -12.94 -40.13 8.68
C CYS A 66 -13.74 -41.43 8.77
N GLN A 67 -14.34 -41.88 7.65
CA GLN A 67 -15.05 -43.16 7.60
C GLN A 67 -14.11 -44.34 7.83
N PHE A 68 -12.94 -44.34 7.20
CA PHE A 68 -11.93 -45.39 7.32
C PHE A 68 -11.39 -45.53 8.75
N TYR A 69 -10.99 -44.42 9.37
CA TYR A 69 -10.44 -44.41 10.73
C TYR A 69 -11.52 -44.38 11.83
N LYS A 70 -12.80 -44.36 11.45
CA LYS A 70 -13.96 -44.27 12.38
C LYS A 70 -13.89 -43.03 13.29
N ILE A 71 -13.40 -41.92 12.75
CA ILE A 71 -13.34 -40.62 13.41
C ILE A 71 -14.51 -39.78 12.89
N LYS A 72 -15.28 -39.15 13.79
CA LYS A 72 -16.42 -38.33 13.38
C LYS A 72 -15.96 -37.01 12.76
N LEU A 73 -16.74 -36.53 11.81
CA LEU A 73 -16.52 -35.23 11.20
C LEU A 73 -17.44 -34.18 11.83
N ASN A 74 -16.92 -33.00 12.06
CA ASN A 74 -17.74 -31.86 12.47
C ASN A 74 -17.33 -30.63 11.64
N LEU A 75 -18.30 -29.88 11.12
CA LEU A 75 -17.99 -28.74 10.25
C LEU A 75 -18.99 -27.59 10.39
N THR A 76 -18.51 -26.39 10.05
CA THR A 76 -19.35 -25.21 9.84
C THR A 76 -19.36 -24.85 8.36
N THR A 77 -20.55 -24.73 7.75
CA THR A 77 -20.78 -24.25 6.37
C THR A 77 -21.58 -22.96 6.38
N ASN A 78 -21.49 -22.17 5.30
CA ASN A 78 -22.35 -21.01 5.09
C ASN A 78 -23.75 -21.37 4.54
N GLY A 79 -24.06 -22.66 4.37
CA GLY A 79 -25.37 -23.14 3.89
C GLY A 79 -25.55 -23.11 2.38
N THR A 80 -24.51 -22.76 1.60
CA THR A 80 -24.59 -22.71 0.13
C THR A 80 -24.32 -24.04 -0.56
N PHE A 81 -23.63 -24.98 0.11
CA PHE A 81 -23.32 -26.33 -0.39
C PHE A 81 -22.73 -26.33 -1.82
N PRO A 82 -21.56 -25.71 -2.01
CA PRO A 82 -21.01 -25.40 -3.33
C PRO A 82 -20.69 -26.65 -4.18
N ARG A 83 -20.65 -26.50 -5.51
CA ARG A 83 -20.36 -27.56 -6.51
C ARG A 83 -21.43 -28.65 -6.66
N LYS A 84 -21.82 -29.31 -5.57
CA LYS A 84 -22.67 -30.51 -5.58
C LYS A 84 -24.13 -30.26 -5.18
N GLY A 85 -24.41 -29.11 -4.55
CA GLY A 85 -25.73 -28.81 -3.97
C GLY A 85 -25.98 -29.53 -2.64
N ALA A 86 -27.01 -29.09 -1.91
CA ALA A 86 -27.29 -29.58 -0.56
C ALA A 86 -27.60 -31.09 -0.53
N GLU A 87 -28.28 -31.61 -1.54
CA GLU A 87 -28.69 -33.01 -1.58
C GLU A 87 -27.49 -33.97 -1.59
N LEU A 88 -26.59 -33.79 -2.56
CA LEU A 88 -25.44 -34.67 -2.71
C LEU A 88 -24.44 -34.49 -1.56
N TRP A 89 -24.25 -33.26 -1.07
CA TRP A 89 -23.44 -33.04 0.12
C TRP A 89 -24.05 -33.69 1.36
N ALA A 90 -25.37 -33.65 1.55
CA ALA A 90 -26.02 -34.33 2.67
C ALA A 90 -25.78 -35.84 2.63
N ARG A 91 -25.88 -36.48 1.46
CA ARG A 91 -25.60 -37.92 1.31
C ARG A 91 -24.17 -38.30 1.69
N LEU A 92 -23.19 -37.43 1.43
CA LEU A 92 -21.79 -37.65 1.78
C LEU A 92 -21.49 -37.35 3.25
N LEU A 93 -22.07 -36.27 3.79
CA LEU A 93 -21.76 -35.77 5.13
C LEU A 93 -22.47 -36.57 6.21
N VAL A 94 -23.80 -36.69 6.09
CA VAL A 94 -24.68 -37.25 7.14
C VAL A 94 -24.18 -38.58 7.72
N PRO A 95 -23.65 -39.55 6.93
CA PRO A 95 -23.17 -40.82 7.48
C PRO A 95 -21.97 -40.68 8.45
N VAL A 96 -21.11 -39.68 8.25
CA VAL A 96 -19.84 -39.53 8.97
C VAL A 96 -19.84 -38.35 9.95
N THR A 97 -20.71 -37.36 9.76
CA THR A 97 -20.72 -36.15 10.58
C THR A 97 -21.48 -36.32 11.90
N SER A 98 -20.89 -35.88 13.00
CA SER A 98 -21.60 -35.73 14.28
C SER A 98 -22.50 -34.51 14.27
N ASP A 99 -22.05 -33.41 13.67
CA ASP A 99 -22.75 -32.13 13.64
C ASP A 99 -22.36 -31.31 12.40
N VAL A 100 -23.38 -30.76 11.72
CA VAL A 100 -23.22 -29.77 10.66
C VAL A 100 -23.81 -28.45 11.14
N LYS A 101 -22.91 -27.50 11.40
CA LYS A 101 -23.25 -26.12 11.76
C LYS A 101 -23.44 -25.29 10.51
N ILE A 102 -24.56 -24.60 10.41
CA ILE A 102 -24.89 -23.73 9.28
C ILE A 102 -24.88 -22.29 9.80
N SER A 103 -24.01 -21.45 9.24
CA SER A 103 -23.93 -20.04 9.61
C SER A 103 -25.22 -19.30 9.25
N TRP A 104 -25.87 -18.71 10.25
CA TRP A 104 -27.20 -18.11 10.13
C TRP A 104 -27.32 -16.90 11.05
N ASN A 105 -27.87 -15.76 10.59
CA ASN A 105 -27.84 -14.51 11.35
C ASN A 105 -29.15 -13.69 11.31
N GLY A 106 -30.23 -14.16 10.66
CA GLY A 106 -31.52 -13.47 10.68
C GLY A 106 -32.72 -14.42 10.58
N ALA A 107 -33.84 -14.08 11.22
CA ALA A 107 -35.13 -14.74 11.04
C ALA A 107 -35.86 -14.22 9.79
N THR A 108 -35.41 -13.10 9.23
CA THR A 108 -35.97 -12.51 8.01
C THR A 108 -34.95 -12.45 6.88
N LYS A 109 -35.46 -12.43 5.63
CA LYS A 109 -34.65 -12.20 4.42
C LYS A 109 -33.78 -10.95 4.54
N SER A 110 -34.38 -9.85 4.99
CA SER A 110 -33.70 -8.56 5.14
C SER A 110 -32.49 -8.66 6.05
N THR A 111 -32.66 -9.21 7.26
CA THR A 111 -31.58 -9.34 8.24
C THR A 111 -30.52 -10.34 7.80
N GLN A 112 -30.94 -11.51 7.29
CA GLN A 112 -30.02 -12.55 6.83
C GLN A 112 -29.15 -12.07 5.67
N GLU A 113 -29.73 -11.50 4.60
CA GLU A 113 -28.96 -11.09 3.41
C GLU A 113 -28.11 -9.84 3.66
N LYS A 114 -28.52 -8.99 4.61
CA LYS A 114 -27.74 -7.83 5.05
C LYS A 114 -26.48 -8.24 5.81
N ILE A 115 -26.56 -9.24 6.68
CA ILE A 115 -25.42 -9.71 7.48
C ILE A 115 -24.58 -10.73 6.70
N MET A 116 -25.23 -11.72 6.10
CA MET A 116 -24.59 -12.78 5.31
C MET A 116 -24.54 -12.39 3.83
N LEU A 117 -23.67 -11.44 3.50
CA LEU A 117 -23.54 -10.87 2.15
C LEU A 117 -23.49 -11.95 1.05
N LYS A 118 -24.23 -11.72 -0.03
CA LYS A 118 -24.38 -12.61 -1.21
C LYS A 118 -25.17 -13.90 -0.96
N THR A 119 -25.67 -14.10 0.26
CA THR A 119 -26.66 -15.15 0.52
C THR A 119 -27.96 -14.82 -0.20
N LYS A 120 -28.70 -15.86 -0.62
CA LYS A 120 -30.07 -15.74 -1.13
C LYS A 120 -30.97 -16.53 -0.19
N TRP A 121 -31.83 -15.84 0.55
CA TRP A 121 -32.67 -16.38 1.62
C TRP A 121 -33.39 -17.67 1.23
N GLU A 122 -34.11 -17.63 0.10
CA GLU A 122 -34.92 -18.76 -0.37
C GLU A 122 -34.05 -19.98 -0.70
N LYS A 123 -32.87 -19.75 -1.27
CA LYS A 123 -31.95 -20.83 -1.65
C LYS A 123 -31.32 -21.50 -0.43
N VAL A 124 -30.91 -20.73 0.58
CA VAL A 124 -30.29 -21.32 1.77
C VAL A 124 -31.31 -22.01 2.67
N LEU A 125 -32.57 -21.54 2.71
CA LEU A 125 -33.66 -22.27 3.35
C LEU A 125 -33.95 -23.60 2.65
N ASP A 126 -34.10 -23.60 1.33
CA ASP A 126 -34.30 -24.82 0.53
C ASP A 126 -33.16 -25.84 0.75
N ASN A 127 -31.92 -25.35 0.79
CA ASN A 127 -30.76 -26.18 1.10
C ASN A 127 -30.84 -26.83 2.49
N ILE A 128 -31.23 -26.08 3.52
CA ILE A 128 -31.38 -26.60 4.89
C ILE A 128 -32.46 -27.68 4.94
N ASN A 129 -33.63 -27.41 4.33
CA ASN A 129 -34.74 -28.36 4.27
C ASN A 129 -34.31 -29.68 3.62
N LYS A 130 -33.66 -29.62 2.46
CA LYS A 130 -33.13 -30.80 1.76
C LYS A 130 -32.10 -31.57 2.59
N PHE A 131 -31.21 -30.85 3.28
CA PHE A 131 -30.22 -31.47 4.15
C PHE A 131 -30.89 -32.22 5.32
N ILE A 132 -31.84 -31.59 6.00
CA ILE A 132 -32.57 -32.15 7.14
C ILE A 132 -33.43 -33.34 6.71
N GLU A 133 -34.06 -33.28 5.54
CA GLU A 133 -34.82 -34.41 4.98
C GLU A 133 -33.94 -35.65 4.81
N ILE A 134 -32.76 -35.50 4.21
CA ILE A 134 -31.81 -36.60 4.02
C ILE A 134 -31.27 -37.11 5.35
N ARG A 135 -30.93 -36.21 6.26
CA ARG A 135 -30.51 -36.56 7.62
C ARG A 135 -31.56 -37.41 8.32
N ASN A 136 -32.83 -36.99 8.29
CA ASN A 136 -33.94 -37.71 8.92
C ASN A 136 -34.17 -39.08 8.28
N ARG A 137 -34.12 -39.16 6.94
CA ARG A 137 -34.23 -40.42 6.21
C ARG A 137 -33.14 -41.40 6.60
N HIS A 138 -31.87 -40.97 6.54
CA HIS A 138 -30.73 -41.81 6.89
C HIS A 138 -30.80 -42.32 8.33
N ALA A 139 -31.19 -41.46 9.28
CA ALA A 139 -31.37 -41.87 10.67
C ALA A 139 -32.52 -42.88 10.85
N LYS A 140 -33.64 -42.69 10.13
CA LYS A 140 -34.78 -43.62 10.17
C LYS A 140 -34.41 -45.01 9.63
N GLU A 141 -33.48 -45.08 8.70
CA GLU A 141 -32.92 -46.32 8.14
C GLU A 141 -31.87 -46.98 9.07
N GLY A 142 -31.67 -46.46 10.29
CA GLY A 142 -30.69 -46.98 11.26
C GLY A 142 -29.28 -46.42 11.07
N GLY A 143 -29.11 -45.43 10.19
CA GLY A 143 -27.84 -44.73 9.96
C GLY A 143 -27.49 -43.71 11.05
N ASN A 144 -26.37 -43.02 10.84
CA ASN A 144 -25.87 -42.02 11.78
C ASN A 144 -26.82 -40.81 11.90
N TYR A 145 -27.16 -40.41 13.12
CA TYR A 145 -27.89 -39.17 13.35
C TYR A 145 -26.93 -37.98 13.36
N CYS A 146 -26.76 -37.33 12.21
CA CYS A 146 -26.04 -36.06 12.14
C CYS A 146 -26.88 -34.95 12.79
N GLN A 147 -26.33 -34.30 13.80
CA GLN A 147 -26.92 -33.09 14.35
C GLN A 147 -26.87 -31.96 13.32
N VAL A 148 -27.92 -31.12 13.29
CA VAL A 148 -27.91 -29.87 12.52
C VAL A 148 -28.02 -28.71 13.51
N THR A 149 -27.13 -27.72 13.35
CA THR A 149 -27.04 -26.56 14.24
C THR A 149 -27.12 -25.28 13.42
N LEU A 150 -27.95 -24.30 13.80
CA LEU A 150 -27.80 -22.93 13.29
C LEU A 150 -26.77 -22.21 14.18
N GLN A 151 -25.70 -21.71 13.55
CA GLN A 151 -24.62 -21.01 14.24
C GLN A 151 -24.63 -19.52 13.90
N MET A 152 -24.72 -18.66 14.92
CA MET A 152 -24.85 -17.21 14.74
C MET A 152 -23.80 -16.40 15.49
N THR A 153 -23.58 -15.16 15.03
CA THR A 153 -22.87 -14.15 15.83
C THR A 153 -23.90 -13.21 16.42
N PHE A 154 -23.83 -12.95 17.73
CA PHE A 154 -24.74 -12.03 18.39
C PHE A 154 -24.31 -10.59 18.10
N LEU A 155 -25.14 -9.87 17.36
CA LEU A 155 -24.90 -8.51 16.89
C LEU A 155 -26.06 -7.62 17.29
N GLU A 156 -25.78 -6.33 17.49
CA GLU A 156 -26.83 -5.33 17.68
C GLU A 156 -27.89 -5.38 16.56
N THR A 157 -27.46 -5.70 15.34
CA THR A 157 -28.32 -5.75 14.15
C THR A 157 -29.21 -6.98 14.04
N ASN A 158 -29.00 -8.02 14.85
CA ASN A 158 -29.84 -9.25 14.80
C ASN A 158 -30.42 -9.68 16.13
N VAL A 159 -29.96 -9.14 17.26
CA VAL A 159 -30.37 -9.59 18.60
C VAL A 159 -31.88 -9.51 18.83
N HIS A 160 -32.56 -8.56 18.18
CA HIS A 160 -34.00 -8.41 18.27
C HIS A 160 -34.78 -9.57 17.63
N GLU A 161 -34.19 -10.29 16.67
CA GLU A 161 -34.77 -11.47 16.00
C GLU A 161 -34.34 -12.80 16.66
N LEU A 162 -33.58 -12.80 17.77
CA LEU A 162 -33.03 -14.04 18.34
C LEU A 162 -34.11 -15.09 18.64
N ALA A 163 -35.22 -14.69 19.25
CA ALA A 163 -36.34 -15.59 19.56
C ALA A 163 -37.01 -16.13 18.28
N ASP A 164 -37.12 -15.29 17.24
CA ASP A 164 -37.69 -15.69 15.95
C ASP A 164 -36.76 -16.66 15.20
N ILE A 165 -35.43 -16.54 15.37
CA ILE A 165 -34.49 -17.51 14.82
C ILE A 165 -34.61 -18.86 15.56
N VAL A 166 -34.89 -18.84 16.87
CA VAL A 166 -35.19 -20.09 17.61
C VAL A 166 -36.46 -20.74 17.04
N GLN A 167 -37.53 -19.96 16.82
CA GLN A 167 -38.76 -20.47 16.21
C GLN A 167 -38.50 -21.04 14.81
N LEU A 168 -37.79 -20.30 13.96
CA LEU A 168 -37.40 -20.77 12.63
C LEU A 168 -36.60 -22.08 12.70
N GLY A 169 -35.67 -22.20 13.64
CA GLY A 169 -34.92 -23.44 13.86
C GLY A 169 -35.81 -24.61 14.24
N ILE A 170 -36.82 -24.38 15.07
CA ILE A 170 -37.83 -25.39 15.43
C ILE A 170 -38.62 -25.83 14.19
N ASP A 171 -39.11 -24.85 13.42
CA ASP A 171 -39.92 -25.09 12.21
C ASP A 171 -39.14 -25.88 11.15
N LEU A 172 -37.84 -25.62 11.02
CA LEU A 172 -36.94 -26.33 10.12
C LEU A 172 -36.53 -27.73 10.63
N GLY A 173 -36.73 -28.03 11.93
CA GLY A 173 -36.27 -29.27 12.54
C GLY A 173 -34.77 -29.32 12.86
N VAL A 174 -34.18 -28.15 13.14
CA VAL A 174 -32.79 -28.00 13.60
C VAL A 174 -32.68 -28.40 15.07
N ASP A 175 -31.63 -29.13 15.46
CA ASP A 175 -31.49 -29.65 16.83
C ASP A 175 -30.97 -28.62 17.84
N ARG A 176 -30.24 -27.61 17.36
CA ARG A 176 -29.53 -26.65 18.20
C ARG A 176 -29.37 -25.28 17.56
N ILE A 177 -29.55 -24.23 18.35
CA ILE A 177 -29.07 -22.89 18.06
C ILE A 177 -27.84 -22.64 18.92
N LYS A 178 -26.73 -22.25 18.28
CA LYS A 178 -25.46 -21.94 18.95
C LYS A 178 -24.98 -20.58 18.50
N GLY A 179 -24.41 -19.79 19.40
CA GLY A 179 -23.77 -18.54 18.97
C GLY A 179 -22.61 -18.10 19.82
N HIS A 180 -22.03 -16.96 19.43
CA HIS A 180 -20.94 -16.32 20.15
C HIS A 180 -21.13 -14.80 20.09
N HIS A 181 -20.74 -14.11 21.16
CA HIS A 181 -20.65 -12.66 21.15
C HIS A 181 -19.57 -12.20 20.16
N LEU A 182 -19.80 -11.07 19.51
CA LEU A 182 -18.86 -10.48 18.57
C LEU A 182 -17.53 -10.15 19.23
N TRP A 183 -16.44 -10.69 18.69
CA TRP A 183 -15.09 -10.24 19.02
C TRP A 183 -14.70 -9.04 18.15
N ALA A 184 -14.80 -7.84 18.72
CA ALA A 184 -14.63 -6.58 17.98
C ALA A 184 -13.15 -6.20 17.81
N HIS A 185 -12.48 -6.82 16.83
CA HIS A 185 -11.08 -6.53 16.50
C HIS A 185 -10.84 -5.22 15.74
N PHE A 186 -11.91 -4.63 15.17
CA PHE A 186 -11.87 -3.40 14.38
C PHE A 186 -12.76 -2.33 15.04
N ALA A 187 -12.37 -1.07 14.97
CA ALA A 187 -13.13 0.02 15.58
C ALA A 187 -14.53 0.14 14.97
N GLU A 188 -14.63 -0.14 13.68
CA GLU A 188 -15.80 -0.06 12.80
C GLU A 188 -16.90 -1.08 13.12
N ILE A 189 -16.63 -2.06 13.99
CA ILE A 189 -17.61 -3.07 14.40
C ILE A 189 -17.85 -3.07 15.91
N LYS A 190 -17.19 -2.19 16.68
CA LYS A 190 -17.36 -2.12 18.15
C LYS A 190 -18.80 -1.81 18.55
N GLN A 191 -19.49 -0.96 17.78
CA GLN A 191 -20.88 -0.59 18.01
C GLN A 191 -21.85 -1.76 17.84
N LEU A 192 -21.44 -2.84 17.15
CA LEU A 192 -22.25 -4.04 16.98
C LEU A 192 -22.17 -5.00 18.17
N SER A 193 -21.20 -4.80 19.08
CA SER A 193 -21.04 -5.65 20.26
C SER A 193 -22.18 -5.43 21.27
N MET A 194 -22.76 -6.55 21.74
CA MET A 194 -23.74 -6.53 22.83
C MET A 194 -23.13 -6.22 24.19
N ARG A 195 -21.78 -6.22 24.32
CA ARG A 195 -21.05 -5.91 25.55
C ARG A 195 -20.59 -4.45 25.64
N ARG A 196 -20.88 -3.63 24.63
CA ARG A 196 -20.34 -2.27 24.54
C ARG A 196 -20.81 -1.31 25.63
N ASN A 197 -21.98 -1.55 26.22
CA ASN A 197 -22.55 -0.79 27.32
C ASN A 197 -23.72 -1.54 27.97
N ARG A 198 -24.22 -1.02 29.09
CA ARG A 198 -25.32 -1.60 29.87
C ARG A 198 -26.62 -1.74 29.05
N ASP A 199 -26.96 -0.76 28.22
CA ASP A 199 -28.20 -0.80 27.43
C ASP A 199 -28.19 -1.95 26.41
N ALA A 200 -27.04 -2.19 25.78
CA ALA A 200 -26.86 -3.33 24.87
C ALA A 200 -26.98 -4.66 25.63
N ILE A 201 -26.34 -4.77 26.80
CA ILE A 201 -26.47 -5.95 27.68
C ILE A 201 -27.95 -6.18 28.06
N GLY A 202 -28.69 -5.13 28.39
CA GLY A 202 -30.13 -5.20 28.66
C GLY A 202 -30.94 -5.75 27.48
N ARG A 203 -30.69 -5.26 26.25
CA ARG A 203 -31.33 -5.79 25.04
C ARG A 203 -30.98 -7.26 24.79
N TRP A 204 -29.73 -7.66 25.01
CA TRP A 204 -29.31 -9.06 24.93
C TRP A 204 -30.07 -9.93 25.93
N ASN A 205 -30.10 -9.54 27.21
CA ASN A 205 -30.77 -10.31 28.26
C ASN A 205 -32.27 -10.48 27.96
N GLN A 206 -32.95 -9.43 27.50
CA GLN A 206 -34.34 -9.50 27.10
C GLN A 206 -34.57 -10.42 25.88
N ALA A 207 -33.62 -10.47 24.94
CA ALA A 207 -33.68 -11.39 23.81
C ALA A 207 -33.46 -12.84 24.24
N VAL A 208 -32.53 -13.08 25.18
CA VAL A 208 -32.26 -14.41 25.77
C VAL A 208 -33.50 -14.96 26.46
N GLU A 209 -34.16 -14.19 27.32
CA GLU A 209 -35.39 -14.63 28.00
C GLU A 209 -36.46 -15.07 27.01
N ARG A 210 -36.71 -14.26 25.97
CA ARG A 210 -37.67 -14.60 24.91
C ARG A 210 -37.28 -15.86 24.15
N ALA A 211 -35.99 -16.01 23.82
CA ALA A 211 -35.48 -17.19 23.12
C ALA A 211 -35.66 -18.48 23.94
N HIS A 212 -35.42 -18.42 25.25
CA HIS A 212 -35.67 -19.55 26.15
C HIS A 212 -37.16 -19.87 26.25
N ALA A 213 -38.02 -18.85 26.39
CA ALA A 213 -39.47 -19.03 26.44
C ALA A 213 -40.01 -19.73 25.18
N ILE A 214 -39.54 -19.34 23.99
CA ILE A 214 -39.91 -20.01 22.73
C ILE A 214 -39.41 -21.46 22.70
N ALA A 215 -38.15 -21.69 23.10
CA ALA A 215 -37.59 -23.05 23.14
C ALA A 215 -38.32 -23.97 24.13
N ASP A 216 -38.86 -23.43 25.23
CA ASP A 216 -39.63 -24.16 26.24
C ASP A 216 -41.08 -24.42 25.78
N ALA A 217 -41.71 -23.45 25.10
CA ALA A 217 -43.10 -23.54 24.66
C ALA A 217 -43.30 -24.41 23.41
N HIS A 218 -42.29 -24.50 22.53
CA HIS A 218 -42.41 -25.15 21.22
C HIS A 218 -41.38 -26.28 21.07
N PRO A 219 -41.76 -27.55 21.30
CA PRO A 219 -40.86 -28.68 21.10
C PRO A 219 -40.60 -28.94 19.61
N LEU A 220 -39.45 -29.52 19.30
CA LEU A 220 -39.13 -30.03 17.96
C LEU A 220 -40.13 -31.15 17.56
N PRO A 221 -40.24 -31.48 16.25
CA PRO A 221 -41.12 -32.55 15.78
C PRO A 221 -40.86 -33.93 16.43
N ASN A 222 -39.67 -34.15 16.99
CA ASN A 222 -39.30 -35.36 17.72
C ASN A 222 -39.63 -35.30 19.23
N GLY A 223 -40.37 -34.28 19.68
CA GLY A 223 -40.77 -34.06 21.07
C GLY A 223 -39.66 -33.49 21.97
N LYS A 224 -38.44 -33.29 21.46
CA LYS A 224 -37.33 -32.74 22.26
C LYS A 224 -37.35 -31.21 22.22
N ARG A 225 -36.87 -30.61 23.30
CA ARG A 225 -36.56 -29.18 23.37
C ARG A 225 -35.38 -28.85 22.45
N ILE A 226 -35.47 -27.79 21.65
CA ILE A 226 -34.32 -27.28 20.90
C ILE A 226 -33.22 -26.82 21.88
N ARG A 227 -31.97 -27.16 21.59
CA ARG A 227 -30.84 -26.77 22.45
C ARG A 227 -30.38 -25.36 22.14
N LEU A 228 -30.22 -24.54 23.17
CA LEU A 228 -29.63 -23.20 23.07
C LEU A 228 -28.25 -23.26 23.72
N GLU A 229 -27.19 -23.01 22.94
CA GLU A 229 -25.80 -23.08 23.41
C GLU A 229 -25.13 -21.71 23.33
N ASN A 230 -24.51 -21.28 24.43
CA ASN A 230 -23.95 -19.94 24.65
C ASN A 230 -24.98 -18.81 24.57
N ILE A 231 -26.25 -19.10 24.87
CA ILE A 231 -27.34 -18.12 24.94
C ILE A 231 -27.76 -18.07 26.41
N TYR A 232 -27.20 -17.14 27.16
CA TYR A 232 -27.52 -16.93 28.57
C TYR A 232 -27.38 -15.44 28.93
N PRO A 233 -28.07 -14.95 29.98
CA PRO A 233 -27.99 -13.56 30.37
C PRO A 233 -26.57 -13.16 30.79
N LEU A 234 -26.17 -11.95 30.44
CA LEU A 234 -24.93 -11.34 30.89
C LEU A 234 -25.17 -10.49 32.15
N ARG A 235 -24.15 -10.40 33.01
CA ARG A 235 -24.12 -9.41 34.09
C ARG A 235 -23.99 -8.00 33.50
N GLU A 236 -24.56 -7.00 34.15
CA GLU A 236 -24.57 -5.60 33.66
C GLU A 236 -23.16 -5.03 33.48
N GLU A 237 -22.21 -5.51 34.28
CA GLU A 237 -20.80 -5.13 34.27
C GLU A 237 -19.91 -5.98 33.34
N ALA A 238 -20.49 -6.88 32.54
CA ALA A 238 -19.73 -7.80 31.70
C ALA A 238 -19.26 -7.17 30.36
N ASP A 239 -18.52 -6.07 30.45
CA ASP A 239 -18.01 -5.27 29.32
C ASP A 239 -16.73 -5.85 28.66
N LEU A 240 -16.15 -6.89 29.23
CA LEU A 240 -15.01 -7.63 28.68
C LEU A 240 -15.44 -8.88 27.91
N ASP A 241 -14.71 -9.19 26.83
CA ASP A 241 -14.96 -10.37 25.99
C ASP A 241 -14.56 -11.69 26.65
N LEU A 242 -13.60 -11.66 27.58
CA LEU A 242 -13.16 -12.80 28.37
C LEU A 242 -13.52 -12.59 29.83
N LEU A 243 -14.21 -13.57 30.44
CA LEU A 243 -14.53 -13.59 31.86
C LEU A 243 -13.28 -13.98 32.67
N PRO A 244 -12.74 -13.11 33.54
CA PRO A 244 -11.64 -13.46 34.42
C PRO A 244 -12.05 -14.60 35.36
N GLY A 245 -11.25 -15.68 35.43
CA GLY A 245 -11.49 -16.81 36.33
C GLY A 245 -12.45 -17.90 35.84
N GLY A 246 -12.92 -17.85 34.60
CA GLY A 246 -13.74 -18.94 34.02
C GLY A 246 -12.93 -20.20 33.70
N GLU A 247 -13.55 -21.38 33.84
CA GLU A 247 -12.94 -22.64 33.41
C GLU A 247 -12.83 -22.70 31.88
N CYS A 248 -11.66 -23.09 31.36
CA CYS A 248 -11.46 -23.23 29.93
C CYS A 248 -12.08 -24.55 29.43
N PRO A 249 -13.06 -24.52 28.52
CA PRO A 249 -13.71 -25.74 28.05
C PRO A 249 -12.87 -26.53 27.02
N PHE A 250 -11.81 -25.91 26.48
CA PHE A 250 -11.00 -26.49 25.40
C PHE A 250 -9.75 -27.22 25.91
N LEU A 251 -9.18 -26.76 27.03
CA LEU A 251 -7.91 -27.28 27.52
C LEU A 251 -8.06 -28.74 27.96
N GLY A 252 -7.23 -29.62 27.41
CA GLY A 252 -7.31 -31.07 27.63
C GLY A 252 -8.38 -31.79 26.81
N GLN A 253 -9.25 -31.07 26.09
CA GLN A 253 -10.38 -31.66 25.34
C GLN A 253 -10.27 -31.44 23.83
N GLU A 254 -9.80 -30.27 23.40
CA GLU A 254 -9.69 -29.90 21.99
C GLU A 254 -8.31 -29.28 21.70
N ALA A 255 -7.84 -29.46 20.47
CA ALA A 255 -6.61 -28.84 20.00
C ALA A 255 -6.82 -28.23 18.61
N TRP A 256 -6.23 -27.05 18.42
CA TRP A 256 -6.19 -26.38 17.14
C TRP A 256 -4.88 -26.69 16.42
N VAL A 257 -4.97 -27.14 15.18
CA VAL A 257 -3.82 -27.36 14.30
C VAL A 257 -3.78 -26.31 13.20
N ALA A 258 -2.70 -25.56 13.11
CA ALA A 258 -2.50 -24.57 12.07
C ALA A 258 -2.14 -25.23 10.72
N THR A 259 -2.19 -24.46 9.62
CA THR A 259 -1.96 -24.98 8.26
C THR A 259 -0.57 -25.58 8.04
N ASP A 260 0.40 -25.20 8.87
CA ASP A 260 1.78 -25.70 8.90
C ASP A 260 1.99 -26.84 9.91
N GLY A 261 0.92 -27.33 10.55
CA GLY A 261 0.95 -28.39 11.55
C GLY A 261 1.19 -27.92 12.97
N ARG A 262 1.44 -26.63 13.22
CA ARG A 262 1.65 -26.15 14.59
C ARG A 262 0.44 -26.41 15.48
N PHE A 263 0.70 -26.95 16.67
CA PHE A 263 -0.30 -27.28 17.68
C PHE A 263 -0.59 -26.06 18.58
N SER A 264 -1.87 -25.82 18.87
CA SER A 264 -2.33 -24.81 19.83
C SER A 264 -3.46 -25.35 20.73
N PRO A 265 -3.37 -25.18 22.06
CA PRO A 265 -4.37 -25.70 23.01
C PRO A 265 -5.64 -24.82 23.12
N CYS A 266 -5.82 -23.84 22.24
CA CYS A 266 -6.86 -22.84 22.34
C CYS A 266 -7.39 -22.47 20.96
N CYS A 267 -8.67 -22.10 20.88
CA CYS A 267 -9.36 -21.67 19.66
C CYS A 267 -9.34 -20.14 19.43
N ALA A 268 -8.68 -19.37 20.30
CA ALA A 268 -8.59 -17.91 20.21
C ALA A 268 -7.85 -17.42 18.93
N PRO A 269 -7.90 -16.11 18.60
CA PRO A 269 -7.09 -15.47 17.59
C PRO A 269 -5.63 -15.84 17.69
N ASP A 270 -4.94 -15.87 16.55
CA ASP A 270 -3.58 -16.40 16.47
C ASP A 270 -2.61 -15.67 17.42
N LYS A 271 -2.79 -14.35 17.58
CA LYS A 271 -2.03 -13.53 18.52
C LYS A 271 -2.25 -13.95 19.97
N GLU A 272 -3.49 -14.26 20.37
CA GLU A 272 -3.81 -14.70 21.74
C GLU A 272 -3.31 -16.12 22.00
N ARG A 273 -3.45 -17.04 21.04
CA ARG A 273 -2.94 -18.43 21.17
C ARG A 273 -1.44 -18.47 21.35
N ARG A 274 -0.69 -17.62 20.63
CA ARG A 274 0.77 -17.55 20.75
C ARG A 274 1.25 -17.14 22.14
N LYS A 275 0.41 -16.47 22.94
CA LYS A 275 0.75 -16.12 24.33
C LYS A 275 0.71 -17.33 25.28
N LEU A 276 0.06 -18.43 24.89
CA LEU A 276 -0.05 -19.63 25.73
C LEU A 276 1.22 -20.49 25.71
N GLY A 277 2.14 -20.24 24.77
CA GLY A 277 3.38 -21.00 24.60
C GLY A 277 3.43 -21.78 23.29
N ASP A 278 4.58 -22.41 23.05
CA ASP A 278 4.82 -23.31 21.93
C ASP A 278 4.88 -24.77 22.43
N PHE A 279 4.07 -25.63 21.83
CA PHE A 279 3.94 -27.04 22.18
C PHE A 279 4.51 -27.96 21.08
N GLY A 280 4.94 -27.37 19.96
CA GLY A 280 5.45 -28.06 18.77
C GLY A 280 4.42 -28.23 17.67
N SER A 281 4.74 -29.11 16.72
CA SER A 281 3.95 -29.33 15.50
C SER A 281 3.59 -30.79 15.32
N VAL A 282 2.37 -31.07 14.85
CA VAL A 282 1.94 -32.41 14.44
C VAL A 282 2.59 -32.84 13.12
N ALA A 283 3.25 -31.92 12.41
CA ALA A 283 4.11 -32.26 11.29
C ALA A 283 5.34 -33.07 11.74
N ASP A 284 5.84 -32.81 12.96
CA ASP A 284 7.09 -33.38 13.45
C ASP A 284 6.89 -34.58 14.38
N LYS A 285 5.85 -34.54 15.22
CA LYS A 285 5.58 -35.57 16.23
C LYS A 285 4.08 -35.86 16.36
N PRO A 286 3.68 -37.08 16.75
CA PRO A 286 2.27 -37.41 16.94
C PRO A 286 1.57 -36.49 17.94
N ILE A 287 0.29 -36.19 17.71
CA ILE A 287 -0.49 -35.27 18.55
C ILE A 287 -0.49 -35.68 20.03
N GLN A 288 -0.47 -36.98 20.31
CA GLN A 288 -0.46 -37.52 21.67
C GLN A 288 0.89 -37.29 22.39
N ALA A 289 2.00 -37.28 21.65
CA ALA A 289 3.31 -36.92 22.20
C ALA A 289 3.36 -35.42 22.57
N ILE A 290 2.62 -34.57 21.85
CA ILE A 290 2.48 -33.15 22.20
C ILE A 290 1.63 -32.99 23.46
N TRP A 291 0.48 -33.67 23.52
CA TRP A 291 -0.42 -33.63 24.67
C TRP A 291 0.23 -34.11 25.96
N ASN A 292 1.08 -35.14 25.87
CA ASN A 292 1.80 -35.71 27.01
C ASN A 292 3.14 -35.01 27.30
N SER A 293 3.49 -33.96 26.54
CA SER A 293 4.73 -33.23 26.77
C SER A 293 4.68 -32.44 28.08
N LEU A 294 5.85 -32.28 28.72
CA LEU A 294 5.97 -31.53 29.96
C LEU A 294 5.44 -30.09 29.83
N SER A 295 5.65 -29.44 28.68
CA SER A 295 5.15 -28.08 28.44
C SER A 295 3.62 -28.01 28.40
N TYR A 296 2.95 -28.99 27.79
CA TYR A 296 1.49 -29.05 27.79
C TYR A 296 0.93 -29.40 29.17
N GLN A 297 1.52 -30.39 29.86
CA GLN A 297 1.09 -30.80 31.19
C GLN A 297 1.25 -29.66 32.21
N ASN A 298 2.33 -28.88 32.14
CA ASN A 298 2.50 -27.68 32.97
C ASN A 298 1.40 -26.63 32.71
N LEU A 299 1.00 -26.39 31.46
CA LEU A 299 -0.12 -25.50 31.15
C LEU A 299 -1.45 -26.05 31.73
N TYR A 300 -1.67 -27.34 31.60
CA TYR A 300 -2.87 -28.03 32.09
C TYR A 300 -2.98 -27.95 33.62
N GLU A 301 -1.91 -28.29 34.34
CA GLU A 301 -1.86 -28.24 35.80
C GLU A 301 -1.95 -26.81 36.36
N ASN A 302 -1.27 -25.84 35.74
CA ASN A 302 -1.28 -24.45 36.21
C ASN A 302 -2.66 -23.80 36.03
N ASN A 303 -3.40 -24.13 34.97
CA ASN A 303 -4.80 -23.68 34.83
C ASN A 303 -5.74 -24.36 35.83
N MET A 304 -5.57 -25.66 36.08
CA MET A 304 -6.37 -26.41 37.07
C MET A 304 -6.12 -25.99 38.53
N LYS A 305 -4.93 -25.48 38.85
CA LYS A 305 -4.62 -24.93 40.18
C LYS A 305 -5.27 -23.55 40.40
N ASN A 306 -5.33 -22.70 39.37
CA ASN A 306 -5.95 -21.38 39.44
C ASN A 306 -7.48 -21.40 39.58
N THR A 307 -8.16 -22.51 39.25
CA THR A 307 -9.61 -22.67 39.47
C THR A 307 -9.97 -23.18 40.86
N ARG A 308 -9.02 -23.74 41.63
CA ARG A 308 -9.28 -24.29 42.98
C ARG A 308 -8.86 -23.40 44.16
N SER A 309 -8.15 -22.29 43.94
CA SER A 309 -7.72 -21.38 45.00
C SER A 309 -8.51 -20.07 45.00
N HIS A 310 -9.73 -20.08 45.53
CA HIS A 310 -10.41 -18.84 45.93
C HIS A 310 -10.68 -18.88 47.44
N ASN A 311 -9.67 -18.48 48.19
CA ASN A 311 -9.79 -17.84 49.49
C ASN A 311 -8.54 -17.02 49.70
N TYR A 312 -8.53 -15.76 49.25
CA TYR A 312 -7.76 -14.70 49.90
C TYR A 312 -8.32 -13.34 49.48
N ASN A 313 -8.90 -12.64 50.46
CA ASN A 313 -9.13 -11.20 50.43
C ASN A 313 -7.80 -10.48 50.17
N GLY A 314 -7.79 -9.47 49.30
CA GLY A 314 -6.64 -8.57 49.21
C GLY A 314 -6.52 -7.87 47.86
N SER A 315 -6.94 -6.61 47.84
CA SER A 315 -6.64 -5.62 46.81
C SER A 315 -5.19 -5.62 46.30
N GLN A 316 -4.94 -5.90 45.02
CA GLN A 316 -3.76 -5.38 44.30
C GLN A 316 -4.05 -5.10 42.81
N ARG A 317 -3.64 -3.90 42.37
CA ARG A 317 -3.66 -3.42 40.98
C ARG A 317 -2.74 -4.28 40.09
N TRP A 318 -3.27 -4.83 39.00
CA TRP A 318 -2.49 -5.62 38.04
C TRP A 318 -1.72 -4.73 37.05
N LEU A 319 -0.39 -4.69 37.15
CA LEU A 319 0.52 -4.20 36.11
C LEU A 319 0.71 -5.33 35.06
N LYS A 320 0.26 -5.13 33.82
CA LYS A 320 0.47 -6.08 32.70
C LYS A 320 1.97 -6.23 32.41
N ILE A 321 2.46 -7.47 32.41
CA ILE A 321 3.81 -7.86 31.98
C ILE A 321 3.68 -8.55 30.60
N LEU A 322 4.37 -8.05 29.57
CA LEU A 322 4.46 -8.64 28.22
C LEU A 322 5.86 -9.21 28.03
N VAL A 323 5.98 -10.53 27.84
CA VAL A 323 7.26 -11.22 27.59
C VAL A 323 7.37 -11.59 26.10
N MET A 324 8.49 -11.28 25.47
CA MET A 324 8.79 -11.63 24.07
C MET A 324 9.60 -12.94 23.97
N LYS A 325 10.05 -13.33 22.78
CA LYS A 325 10.81 -14.58 22.59
C LYS A 325 12.14 -14.56 23.36
N TYR A 326 12.54 -15.72 23.87
CA TYR A 326 13.89 -15.94 24.38
C TYR A 326 14.89 -15.97 23.23
N HIS A 327 16.05 -15.35 23.45
CA HIS A 327 17.21 -15.37 22.58
C HIS A 327 18.41 -15.88 23.37
N VAL A 328 19.41 -16.48 22.71
CA VAL A 328 20.70 -16.82 23.33
C VAL A 328 21.25 -15.55 24.01
N PRO A 329 21.63 -15.57 25.31
CA PRO A 329 21.99 -16.74 26.14
C PRO A 329 20.85 -17.38 26.97
N GLY A 330 19.59 -17.16 26.64
CA GLY A 330 18.43 -17.63 27.42
C GLY A 330 17.65 -16.50 28.07
N LEU A 331 17.70 -15.29 27.48
CA LEU A 331 17.03 -14.10 27.98
C LEU A 331 15.88 -13.67 27.06
N ALA A 332 14.76 -13.25 27.65
CA ALA A 332 13.61 -12.71 26.92
C ALA A 332 13.37 -11.25 27.31
N PRO A 333 13.13 -10.34 26.35
CA PRO A 333 12.73 -8.98 26.67
C PRO A 333 11.30 -8.94 27.19
N VAL A 334 11.05 -8.03 28.13
CA VAL A 334 9.82 -7.90 28.90
C VAL A 334 9.44 -6.43 28.96
N ILE A 335 8.15 -6.14 28.82
CA ILE A 335 7.56 -4.82 29.04
C ILE A 335 6.55 -4.92 30.20
N GLN A 336 6.82 -4.24 31.30
CA GLN A 336 5.96 -4.13 32.47
C GLN A 336 5.57 -2.66 32.67
N GLY A 337 4.32 -2.30 32.36
CA GLY A 337 3.89 -0.90 32.37
C GLY A 337 4.68 -0.04 31.37
N VAL A 338 5.43 0.94 31.87
CA VAL A 338 6.32 1.81 31.06
C VAL A 338 7.78 1.38 31.10
N GLN A 339 8.08 0.24 31.75
CA GLN A 339 9.43 -0.26 31.94
C GLN A 339 9.67 -1.48 31.06
N ALA A 340 10.87 -1.58 30.50
CA ALA A 340 11.32 -2.69 29.68
C ALA A 340 12.64 -3.25 30.23
N PHE A 341 12.81 -4.57 30.27
CA PHE A 341 14.01 -5.26 30.78
C PHE A 341 14.06 -6.70 30.25
N HIS A 342 15.06 -7.50 30.63
CA HIS A 342 15.12 -8.92 30.27
C HIS A 342 14.93 -9.84 31.48
N ILE A 343 14.31 -10.99 31.24
CA ILE A 343 14.17 -12.08 32.22
C ILE A 343 14.92 -13.33 31.76
N ASP A 344 15.37 -14.13 32.71
CA ASP A 344 15.91 -15.48 32.50
C ASP A 344 14.79 -16.52 32.29
N LEU A 345 15.17 -17.78 32.10
CA LEU A 345 14.26 -18.90 31.84
C LEU A 345 13.31 -19.18 33.02
N GLU A 346 13.72 -18.80 34.23
CA GLU A 346 12.96 -18.89 35.47
C GLU A 346 12.01 -17.70 35.67
N GLY A 347 12.05 -16.72 34.76
CA GLY A 347 11.23 -15.52 34.77
C GLY A 347 11.73 -14.43 35.72
N GLN A 348 12.95 -14.56 36.24
CA GLN A 348 13.57 -13.58 37.12
C GLN A 348 14.26 -12.49 36.28
N SER A 349 14.25 -11.27 36.81
CA SER A 349 14.90 -10.13 36.17
C SER A 349 16.41 -10.38 36.07
N ALA A 350 16.96 -10.44 34.85
CA ALA A 350 18.38 -10.72 34.61
C ALA A 350 19.31 -9.68 35.22
N TYR A 351 18.82 -8.44 35.38
CA TYR A 351 19.55 -7.31 35.95
C TYR A 351 18.57 -6.25 36.51
N LYS A 352 19.09 -5.23 37.23
CA LYS A 352 18.27 -4.24 37.95
C LYS A 352 17.78 -3.06 37.10
N GLN A 353 18.48 -2.77 36.01
CA GLN A 353 18.23 -1.66 35.11
C GLN A 353 16.85 -1.78 34.44
N ARG A 354 16.21 -0.65 34.14
CA ARG A 354 14.92 -0.56 33.46
C ARG A 354 15.01 0.45 32.32
N PHE A 355 14.42 0.09 31.19
CA PHE A 355 14.42 0.82 29.93
C PHE A 355 12.99 1.22 29.56
N THR A 356 12.79 2.01 28.52
CA THR A 356 11.45 2.31 28.00
C THR A 356 11.02 1.28 26.96
N GLU A 357 11.97 0.77 26.17
CA GLU A 357 11.78 -0.31 25.20
C GLU A 357 13.03 -1.20 25.13
N THR A 358 12.87 -2.47 24.74
CA THR A 358 13.97 -3.41 24.52
C THR A 358 13.62 -4.44 23.45
N PHE A 359 14.61 -4.86 22.67
CA PHE A 359 14.56 -6.00 21.76
C PHE A 359 15.37 -7.18 22.30
N GLY A 360 15.31 -8.33 21.61
CA GLY A 360 16.04 -9.53 22.01
C GLY A 360 17.54 -9.42 21.81
N PHE A 361 18.29 -10.35 22.41
CA PHE A 361 19.73 -10.45 22.21
C PHE A 361 20.06 -11.05 20.84
N TYR A 362 20.89 -10.35 20.06
CA TYR A 362 21.52 -10.84 18.85
C TYR A 362 23.03 -10.66 19.03
N GLU A 363 23.78 -11.75 18.81
CA GLU A 363 25.24 -11.75 19.07
C GLU A 363 25.64 -11.27 20.49
N ASN A 364 24.84 -11.64 21.50
CA ASN A 364 24.99 -11.23 22.90
C ASN A 364 24.85 -9.72 23.17
N LEU A 365 24.21 -8.97 22.26
CA LEU A 365 23.84 -7.57 22.47
C LEU A 365 22.34 -7.36 22.24
N ALA A 366 21.70 -6.59 23.10
CA ALA A 366 20.29 -6.23 22.95
C ALA A 366 20.12 -4.72 22.77
N ALA A 367 19.30 -4.33 21.80
CA ALA A 367 18.94 -2.94 21.57
C ALA A 367 17.91 -2.46 22.60
N VAL A 368 18.22 -1.37 23.32
CA VAL A 368 17.36 -0.79 24.36
C VAL A 368 17.19 0.71 24.18
N HIS A 369 16.01 1.20 24.51
CA HIS A 369 15.66 2.61 24.51
C HIS A 369 15.68 3.15 25.96
N SER A 370 16.45 4.21 26.21
CA SER A 370 16.52 4.83 27.53
C SER A 370 16.83 6.31 27.42
N LYS A 371 16.20 7.15 28.25
CA LYS A 371 16.43 8.62 28.25
C LYS A 371 16.34 9.22 26.84
N GLY A 372 15.36 8.78 26.05
CA GLY A 372 15.08 9.26 24.70
C GLY A 372 16.08 8.84 23.61
N ASN A 373 16.97 7.87 23.88
CA ASN A 373 17.94 7.41 22.88
C ASN A 373 18.15 5.89 22.93
N TRP A 374 18.50 5.31 21.79
CA TRP A 374 18.78 3.88 21.62
C TRP A 374 20.27 3.56 21.81
N HIS A 375 20.55 2.37 22.37
CA HIS A 375 21.89 1.81 22.53
C HIS A 375 21.84 0.30 22.78
N HIS A 376 22.99 -0.34 22.84
CA HIS A 376 23.09 -1.77 23.14
C HIS A 376 23.57 -2.05 24.55
N ILE A 377 23.07 -3.14 25.12
CA ILE A 377 23.48 -3.66 26.43
C ILE A 377 23.99 -5.09 26.32
N HIS A 378 24.84 -5.46 27.28
CA HIS A 378 25.23 -6.84 27.54
C HIS A 378 24.14 -7.59 28.34
N PRO A 379 24.22 -8.94 28.43
CA PRO A 379 23.27 -9.75 29.21
C PRO A 379 23.14 -9.38 30.69
N ASP A 380 24.14 -8.70 31.26
CA ASP A 380 24.15 -8.18 32.64
C ASP A 380 23.46 -6.81 32.80
N GLY A 381 22.91 -6.25 31.71
CA GLY A 381 22.26 -4.94 31.69
C GLY A 381 23.20 -3.74 31.64
N GLY A 382 24.52 -3.98 31.58
CA GLY A 382 25.53 -2.96 31.36
C GLY A 382 25.50 -2.44 29.93
N ALA A 383 25.67 -1.12 29.75
CA ALA A 383 25.78 -0.54 28.41
C ALA A 383 27.06 -1.04 27.74
N SER A 384 26.95 -1.52 26.50
CA SER A 384 28.10 -2.05 25.75
C SER A 384 29.11 -0.95 25.37
N TYR A 385 28.64 0.30 25.25
CA TYR A 385 29.46 1.47 24.90
C TYR A 385 28.73 2.78 25.28
N PRO A 386 29.43 3.93 25.38
CA PRO A 386 28.85 5.18 25.88
C PRO A 386 27.99 5.94 24.87
N LEU A 387 28.16 5.70 23.57
CA LEU A 387 27.42 6.39 22.50
C LEU A 387 25.91 6.09 22.52
N ARG A 388 25.09 7.04 22.05
CA ARG A 388 23.62 6.98 22.05
C ARG A 388 23.08 7.47 20.70
N TYR A 389 22.14 6.73 20.13
CA TYR A 389 21.62 6.94 18.77
C TYR A 389 20.12 7.26 18.76
N ALA A 390 19.64 7.85 17.67
CA ALA A 390 18.20 8.07 17.49
C ALA A 390 17.46 6.75 17.23
N TRP A 391 18.14 5.76 16.63
CA TRP A 391 17.66 4.39 16.48
C TRP A 391 18.84 3.42 16.27
N VAL A 392 18.69 2.17 16.71
CA VAL A 392 19.65 1.08 16.44
C VAL A 392 18.90 -0.18 16.01
N GLY A 393 19.49 -0.95 15.09
CA GLY A 393 19.01 -2.27 14.68
C GLY A 393 19.53 -3.39 15.58
N ASN A 394 19.60 -4.61 15.04
CA ASN A 394 20.22 -5.76 15.70
C ASN A 394 21.61 -6.01 15.12
N PHE A 395 22.54 -6.53 15.93
CA PHE A 395 23.82 -6.99 15.43
C PHE A 395 23.67 -8.23 14.54
N GLN A 396 24.25 -8.17 13.35
CA GLN A 396 24.35 -9.26 12.37
C GLN A 396 25.74 -9.23 11.74
N GLU A 397 26.44 -10.37 11.77
CA GLU A 397 27.80 -10.53 11.23
C GLU A 397 28.80 -9.54 11.85
N GLY A 398 28.62 -9.20 13.13
CA GLY A 398 29.50 -8.30 13.88
C GLY A 398 29.24 -6.80 13.70
N LEU A 399 28.29 -6.39 12.85
CA LEU A 399 27.94 -4.99 12.59
C LEU A 399 26.45 -4.73 12.87
N CYS A 400 26.09 -3.46 13.06
CA CYS A 400 24.71 -3.05 13.31
C CYS A 400 24.36 -1.75 12.59
N SER A 401 23.21 -1.73 11.92
CA SER A 401 22.60 -0.53 11.33
C SER A 401 22.16 0.44 12.42
N VAL A 402 22.50 1.73 12.31
CA VAL A 402 22.06 2.76 13.27
C VAL A 402 21.66 4.04 12.56
N LYS A 403 20.85 4.86 13.25
CA LYS A 403 20.45 6.20 12.83
C LYS A 403 20.91 7.24 13.85
N ASP A 404 21.62 8.26 13.40
CA ASP A 404 22.00 9.38 14.27
C ASP A 404 20.86 10.40 14.46
N LYS A 405 21.11 11.40 15.32
CA LYS A 405 20.14 12.46 15.62
C LYS A 405 19.87 13.41 14.44
N ASN A 406 20.77 13.45 13.46
CA ASN A 406 20.59 14.22 12.24
C ASN A 406 19.77 13.46 11.18
N GLY A 407 19.40 12.21 11.45
CA GLY A 407 18.59 11.38 10.58
C GLY A 407 19.38 10.61 9.53
N THR A 408 20.70 10.54 9.66
CA THR A 408 21.59 9.78 8.77
C THR A 408 21.85 8.37 9.30
N TYR A 409 22.06 7.43 8.39
CA TYR A 409 22.27 6.02 8.69
C TYR A 409 23.71 5.58 8.38
N PHE A 410 24.23 4.65 9.18
CA PHE A 410 25.53 4.01 9.01
C PHE A 410 25.61 2.73 9.84
N HIS A 411 26.68 1.96 9.68
CA HIS A 411 26.95 0.78 10.49
C HIS A 411 27.94 1.05 11.62
N ILE A 412 27.74 0.39 12.75
CA ILE A 412 28.67 0.41 13.89
C ILE A 412 29.21 -0.99 14.20
N SER A 413 30.41 -1.04 14.76
CA SER A 413 30.98 -2.23 15.38
C SER A 413 30.39 -2.48 16.78
N ARG A 414 30.72 -3.63 17.38
CA ARG A 414 30.31 -3.97 18.76
C ARG A 414 30.81 -2.98 19.82
N ASN A 415 31.85 -2.20 19.52
CA ASN A 415 32.35 -1.14 20.41
C ASN A 415 31.55 0.17 20.29
N GLY A 416 30.54 0.22 19.43
CA GLY A 416 29.74 1.41 19.16
C GLY A 416 30.41 2.41 18.22
N GLU A 417 31.60 2.11 17.71
CA GLU A 417 32.30 2.95 16.75
C GLU A 417 31.80 2.68 15.34
N LYS A 418 31.81 3.71 14.49
CA LYS A 418 31.50 3.54 13.08
C LYS A 418 32.40 2.50 12.43
N ALA A 419 31.81 1.61 11.64
CA ALA A 419 32.55 0.59 10.89
C ALA A 419 33.42 1.20 9.78
N TYR A 420 32.96 2.32 9.20
CA TYR A 420 33.59 3.08 8.12
C TYR A 420 33.03 4.53 8.12
N PRO A 421 33.69 5.52 7.50
CA PRO A 421 33.36 6.95 7.69
C PRO A 421 32.06 7.42 7.03
N GLU A 422 31.65 6.80 5.94
CA GLU A 422 30.52 7.20 5.08
C GLU A 422 29.17 7.22 5.82
N ASN A 423 28.24 8.05 5.32
CA ASN A 423 26.87 8.16 5.82
C ASN A 423 25.87 8.05 4.67
N TYR A 424 24.73 7.45 4.96
CA TYR A 424 23.68 7.13 3.99
C TYR A 424 22.32 7.66 4.46
N THR A 425 21.36 7.74 3.54
CA THR A 425 19.96 8.01 3.87
C THR A 425 19.24 6.77 4.36
N TYR A 426 19.77 5.58 4.04
CA TYR A 426 19.35 4.29 4.57
C TYR A 426 20.50 3.28 4.46
N VAL A 427 20.60 2.37 5.44
CA VAL A 427 21.45 1.17 5.36
C VAL A 427 20.62 -0.04 5.80
N GLY A 428 20.71 -1.14 5.06
CA GLY A 428 20.13 -2.43 5.43
C GLY A 428 21.13 -3.31 6.18
N ASP A 429 20.64 -4.37 6.81
CA ASP A 429 21.49 -5.28 7.58
C ASP A 429 22.45 -6.08 6.69
N PHE A 430 23.63 -6.42 7.24
CA PHE A 430 24.59 -7.30 6.58
C PHE A 430 24.08 -8.75 6.52
N LYS A 431 24.23 -9.37 5.35
CA LYS A 431 24.02 -10.79 5.13
C LYS A 431 24.98 -11.31 4.06
N ASP A 432 25.66 -12.41 4.36
CA ASP A 432 26.73 -12.98 3.54
C ASP A 432 27.82 -11.94 3.20
N GLY A 433 28.13 -11.05 4.16
CA GLY A 433 29.14 -9.99 4.04
C GLY A 433 28.73 -8.77 3.20
N ILE A 434 27.48 -8.67 2.78
CA ILE A 434 26.98 -7.60 1.89
C ILE A 434 25.81 -6.86 2.57
N ALA A 435 25.73 -5.55 2.37
CA ALA A 435 24.58 -4.73 2.76
C ALA A 435 24.14 -3.82 1.61
N VAL A 436 22.87 -3.44 1.59
CA VAL A 436 22.34 -2.41 0.69
C VAL A 436 22.40 -1.05 1.39
N VAL A 437 22.87 -0.03 0.70
CA VAL A 437 22.89 1.36 1.18
C VAL A 437 22.25 2.28 0.17
N CYS A 438 21.56 3.32 0.66
CA CYS A 438 20.94 4.36 -0.16
C CYS A 438 21.61 5.71 0.11
N ASP A 439 22.02 6.41 -0.94
CA ASP A 439 22.71 7.68 -0.83
C ASP A 439 21.75 8.87 -0.73
N LYS A 440 22.29 10.10 -0.75
CA LYS A 440 21.48 11.34 -0.68
C LYS A 440 20.69 11.65 -1.94
N SER A 441 21.01 11.01 -3.07
CA SER A 441 20.24 11.12 -4.30
C SER A 441 18.99 10.22 -4.29
N GLY A 442 18.91 9.31 -3.33
CA GLY A 442 17.82 8.33 -3.23
C GLY A 442 18.09 7.06 -4.03
N LEU A 443 19.32 6.84 -4.48
CA LEU A 443 19.73 5.65 -5.21
C LEU A 443 20.49 4.69 -4.30
N SER A 444 20.32 3.39 -4.55
CA SER A 444 20.83 2.30 -3.75
C SER A 444 21.95 1.51 -4.45
N THR A 445 22.91 1.02 -3.67
CA THR A 445 23.99 0.14 -4.11
C THR A 445 24.43 -0.85 -3.02
N HIS A 446 25.35 -1.76 -3.34
CA HIS A 446 25.87 -2.76 -2.41
C HIS A 446 27.24 -2.37 -1.85
N ILE A 447 27.45 -2.62 -0.56
CA ILE A 447 28.75 -2.47 0.12
C ILE A 447 29.20 -3.76 0.81
N ASP A 448 30.51 -3.89 1.00
CA ASP A 448 31.11 -4.86 1.92
C ASP A 448 31.12 -4.34 3.38
N GLN A 449 31.55 -5.19 4.32
CA GLN A 449 31.66 -4.85 5.74
C GLN A 449 32.67 -3.73 6.07
N ARG A 450 33.54 -3.37 5.12
CA ARG A 450 34.50 -2.26 5.23
C ARG A 450 33.98 -0.97 4.60
N GLY A 451 32.75 -0.98 4.06
CA GLY A 451 32.13 0.17 3.40
C GLY A 451 32.54 0.34 1.94
N ASN A 452 33.31 -0.60 1.36
CA ASN A 452 33.68 -0.52 -0.05
C ASN A 452 32.51 -0.94 -0.92
N TYR A 453 32.28 -0.22 -2.02
CA TYR A 453 31.30 -0.63 -3.01
C TYR A 453 31.67 -1.97 -3.64
N ILE A 454 30.70 -2.89 -3.69
CA ILE A 454 30.84 -4.17 -4.39
C ILE A 454 30.88 -3.93 -5.90
N HIS A 455 30.13 -2.94 -6.38
CA HIS A 455 30.10 -2.41 -7.74
C HIS A 455 29.67 -0.94 -7.72
N HIS A 456 29.86 -0.20 -8.81
CA HIS A 456 29.54 1.24 -8.86
C HIS A 456 28.17 1.59 -9.46
N GLU A 457 27.38 0.59 -9.83
CA GLU A 457 26.02 0.80 -10.32
C GLU A 457 25.07 1.26 -9.20
N MET A 458 24.16 2.16 -9.56
CA MET A 458 23.19 2.81 -8.65
C MET A 458 21.77 2.59 -9.15
N PHE A 459 20.86 2.16 -8.25
CA PHE A 459 19.49 1.75 -8.61
C PHE A 459 18.44 2.50 -7.80
N ILE A 460 17.23 2.67 -8.36
CA ILE A 460 16.10 3.28 -7.65
C ILE A 460 15.68 2.41 -6.46
N ASP A 461 15.74 1.09 -6.61
CA ASP A 461 15.46 0.11 -5.57
C ASP A 461 16.36 -1.10 -5.78
N LEU A 462 16.78 -1.74 -4.69
CA LEU A 462 17.81 -2.78 -4.71
C LEU A 462 17.66 -3.75 -3.55
N ASP A 463 17.57 -5.03 -3.86
CA ASP A 463 17.64 -6.10 -2.89
C ASP A 463 19.06 -6.62 -2.70
N ILE A 464 19.33 -7.24 -1.55
CA ILE A 464 20.55 -8.01 -1.34
C ILE A 464 20.65 -9.22 -2.28
N PHE A 465 21.86 -9.70 -2.53
CA PHE A 465 22.08 -10.89 -3.32
C PHE A 465 21.42 -12.15 -2.72
N HIS A 466 20.70 -12.88 -3.55
CA HIS A 466 20.16 -14.21 -3.27
C HIS A 466 20.65 -15.19 -4.34
N LYS A 467 21.46 -16.18 -3.92
CA LYS A 467 22.09 -17.17 -4.83
C LYS A 467 22.91 -16.54 -5.97
N GLY A 468 23.56 -15.40 -5.69
CA GLY A 468 24.46 -14.71 -6.63
C GLY A 468 23.81 -13.64 -7.51
N PHE A 469 22.50 -13.41 -7.36
CA PHE A 469 21.76 -12.39 -8.12
C PHE A 469 20.96 -11.49 -7.20
N ALA A 470 20.76 -10.24 -7.58
CA ALA A 470 19.91 -9.30 -6.86
C ALA A 470 18.78 -8.79 -7.77
N ARG A 471 17.67 -8.38 -7.17
CA ARG A 471 16.64 -7.61 -7.87
C ARG A 471 17.03 -6.14 -7.80
N ALA A 472 17.02 -5.48 -8.94
CA ALA A 472 17.27 -4.06 -9.06
C ALA A 472 16.13 -3.39 -9.81
N LYS A 473 15.94 -2.09 -9.57
CA LYS A 473 14.95 -1.27 -10.25
C LYS A 473 15.59 -0.02 -10.82
N ASP A 474 15.30 0.28 -12.07
CA ASP A 474 15.60 1.56 -12.70
C ASP A 474 14.32 2.27 -13.13
N GLU A 475 14.44 3.38 -13.86
CA GLU A 475 13.30 4.18 -14.35
C GLU A 475 12.35 3.36 -15.25
N GLN A 476 12.84 2.30 -15.87
CA GLN A 476 12.09 1.47 -16.81
C GLN A 476 11.45 0.24 -16.14
N GLY A 477 11.86 -0.10 -14.92
CA GLY A 477 11.22 -1.14 -14.10
C GLY A 477 12.20 -2.06 -13.38
N TRP A 478 11.69 -3.21 -12.95
CA TRP A 478 12.45 -4.23 -12.22
C TRP A 478 13.18 -5.19 -13.17
N PHE A 479 14.41 -5.57 -12.80
CA PHE A 479 15.24 -6.58 -13.46
C PHE A 479 16.22 -7.24 -12.48
N HIS A 480 16.92 -8.28 -12.94
CA HIS A 480 17.96 -8.94 -12.15
C HIS A 480 19.35 -8.47 -12.56
N ILE A 481 20.23 -8.36 -11.56
CA ILE A 481 21.65 -8.05 -11.72
C ILE A 481 22.54 -9.18 -11.18
N ASP A 482 23.75 -9.29 -11.71
CA ASP A 482 24.83 -10.09 -11.13
C ASP A 482 25.58 -9.33 -10.01
N LYS A 483 26.61 -9.97 -9.46
CA LYS A 483 27.46 -9.38 -8.40
C LYS A 483 28.26 -8.17 -8.86
N GLN A 484 28.42 -7.95 -10.16
CA GLN A 484 29.09 -6.79 -10.74
C GLN A 484 28.11 -5.64 -11.01
N GLY A 485 26.84 -5.78 -10.63
CA GLY A 485 25.80 -4.79 -10.88
C GLY A 485 25.23 -4.85 -12.30
N GLN A 486 25.67 -5.80 -13.14
CA GLN A 486 25.28 -5.83 -14.53
C GLN A 486 23.94 -6.52 -14.71
N ALA A 487 23.07 -5.90 -15.52
CA ALA A 487 21.77 -6.47 -15.87
C ALA A 487 21.95 -7.80 -16.59
N LEU A 488 21.25 -8.85 -16.13
CA LEU A 488 21.31 -10.16 -16.79
C LEU A 488 20.61 -10.19 -18.15
N TYR A 489 19.72 -9.23 -18.40
CA TYR A 489 18.93 -9.08 -19.62
C TYR A 489 18.36 -7.65 -19.75
N ILE A 490 17.92 -7.29 -20.95
CA ILE A 490 17.48 -5.91 -21.28
C ILE A 490 16.04 -5.60 -20.85
N GLN A 491 15.18 -6.62 -20.74
CA GLN A 491 13.76 -6.44 -20.43
C GLN A 491 13.54 -5.91 -19.01
N ARG A 492 12.46 -5.15 -18.83
CA ARG A 492 12.02 -4.62 -17.55
C ARG A 492 10.59 -5.02 -17.29
N TYR A 493 10.30 -5.31 -16.02
CA TYR A 493 9.00 -5.79 -15.59
C TYR A 493 8.40 -4.87 -14.53
N ALA A 494 7.08 -4.89 -14.41
CA ALA A 494 6.37 -4.15 -13.37
C ALA A 494 6.75 -4.68 -11.98
N GLU A 495 6.96 -6.00 -11.87
CA GLU A 495 7.46 -6.69 -10.69
C GLU A 495 8.25 -7.94 -11.10
N ILE A 496 9.26 -8.33 -10.31
CA ILE A 496 9.99 -9.60 -10.46
C ILE A 496 10.19 -10.26 -9.11
N GLU A 497 10.30 -11.58 -9.08
CA GLU A 497 10.75 -12.35 -7.91
C GLU A 497 12.23 -12.72 -8.03
N PRO A 498 12.94 -12.99 -6.92
CA PRO A 498 14.29 -13.55 -6.99
C PRO A 498 14.31 -14.87 -7.78
N PHE A 499 15.46 -15.23 -8.36
CA PHE A 499 15.62 -16.54 -8.99
C PHE A 499 15.53 -17.69 -7.97
N TYR A 500 14.62 -18.63 -8.22
CA TYR A 500 14.55 -19.93 -7.56
C TYR A 500 14.74 -21.03 -8.60
N ASN A 501 15.77 -21.86 -8.41
CA ASN A 501 16.14 -22.94 -9.35
C ASN A 501 16.31 -22.48 -10.80
N GLY A 502 16.86 -21.27 -11.00
CA GLY A 502 17.12 -20.71 -12.33
C GLY A 502 15.92 -20.06 -13.01
N LEU A 503 14.76 -20.04 -12.35
CA LEU A 503 13.54 -19.41 -12.86
C LEU A 503 13.11 -18.26 -11.95
N SER A 504 12.54 -17.23 -12.56
CA SER A 504 11.92 -16.11 -11.85
C SER A 504 10.52 -15.89 -12.40
N ARG A 505 9.58 -15.59 -11.50
CA ARG A 505 8.26 -15.12 -11.87
C ARG A 505 8.28 -13.61 -12.01
N VAL A 506 7.69 -13.12 -13.10
CA VAL A 506 7.64 -11.70 -13.43
C VAL A 506 6.26 -11.28 -13.86
N THR A 507 5.90 -10.04 -13.53
CA THR A 507 4.65 -9.40 -13.94
C THR A 507 4.95 -8.30 -14.95
N THR A 508 4.35 -8.37 -16.12
CA THR A 508 4.44 -7.31 -17.14
C THR A 508 3.47 -6.17 -16.82
N TRP A 509 3.67 -5.01 -17.44
CA TRP A 509 2.87 -3.80 -17.19
C TRP A 509 1.38 -3.95 -17.53
N ASP A 510 1.06 -4.80 -18.50
CA ASP A 510 -0.32 -5.18 -18.87
C ASP A 510 -0.94 -6.23 -17.92
N GLY A 511 -0.20 -6.62 -16.88
CA GLY A 511 -0.61 -7.59 -15.88
C GLY A 511 -0.47 -9.04 -16.32
N ALA A 512 0.19 -9.36 -17.43
CA ALA A 512 0.55 -10.76 -17.71
C ALA A 512 1.51 -11.29 -16.64
N LEU A 513 1.40 -12.58 -16.35
CA LEU A 513 2.25 -13.25 -15.37
C LEU A 513 3.07 -14.31 -16.10
N LEU A 514 4.39 -14.12 -16.12
CA LEU A 514 5.34 -14.95 -16.86
C LEU A 514 6.31 -15.63 -15.91
N VAL A 515 6.93 -16.71 -16.39
CA VAL A 515 8.13 -17.30 -15.81
C VAL A 515 9.25 -17.13 -16.81
N ILE A 516 10.36 -16.54 -16.38
CA ILE A 516 11.57 -16.34 -17.18
C ILE A 516 12.74 -17.14 -16.62
N ASN A 517 13.71 -17.45 -17.47
CA ASN A 517 15.00 -18.00 -17.05
C ASN A 517 16.02 -16.88 -16.75
N ARG A 518 17.27 -17.26 -16.44
CA ARG A 518 18.35 -16.31 -16.10
C ARG A 518 18.74 -15.38 -17.24
N GLU A 519 18.52 -15.79 -18.48
CA GLU A 519 18.75 -14.96 -19.68
C GLU A 519 17.55 -14.05 -20.01
N GLY A 520 16.54 -13.97 -19.14
CA GLY A 520 15.34 -13.16 -19.36
C GLY A 520 14.36 -13.74 -20.37
N LYS A 521 14.61 -14.96 -20.88
CA LYS A 521 13.73 -15.59 -21.87
C LYS A 521 12.50 -16.16 -21.17
N GLN A 522 11.33 -15.89 -21.75
CA GLN A 522 10.07 -16.48 -21.31
C GLN A 522 10.14 -18.01 -21.47
N VAL A 523 9.93 -18.71 -20.35
CA VAL A 523 9.82 -20.17 -20.29
C VAL A 523 8.34 -20.57 -20.35
N THR A 524 7.47 -19.87 -19.63
CA THR A 524 6.02 -20.13 -19.66
C THR A 524 5.22 -18.90 -19.26
N GLN A 525 3.96 -18.85 -19.70
CA GLN A 525 2.98 -17.82 -19.33
C GLN A 525 1.95 -18.44 -18.39
N LEU A 526 1.87 -17.95 -17.16
CA LEU A 526 0.93 -18.42 -16.14
C LEU A 526 -0.44 -17.74 -16.27
N ARG A 527 -0.44 -16.47 -16.70
CA ARG A 527 -1.65 -15.67 -16.92
C ARG A 527 -1.42 -14.71 -18.08
N PRO A 528 -2.38 -14.58 -19.02
CA PRO A 528 -2.31 -13.53 -20.03
C PRO A 528 -2.42 -12.13 -19.41
N ALA A 529 -2.16 -11.12 -20.24
CA ALA A 529 -2.43 -9.72 -19.91
C ALA A 529 -3.83 -9.57 -19.31
N LEU A 530 -3.94 -8.81 -18.22
CA LEU A 530 -5.22 -8.45 -17.63
C LEU A 530 -5.89 -7.32 -18.40
N THR A 531 -5.11 -6.56 -19.15
CA THR A 531 -5.62 -5.52 -20.04
C THR A 531 -5.82 -6.10 -21.44
N CYS A 532 -6.95 -5.75 -22.05
CA CYS A 532 -7.14 -5.97 -23.47
C CYS A 532 -6.55 -4.77 -24.21
N PRO A 533 -5.72 -4.95 -25.25
CA PRO A 533 -5.20 -3.84 -26.04
C PRO A 533 -6.29 -2.88 -26.55
N SER A 534 -7.47 -3.39 -26.90
CA SER A 534 -8.60 -2.54 -27.32
C SER A 534 -9.15 -1.69 -26.17
N HIS A 535 -9.16 -2.20 -24.94
CA HIS A 535 -9.55 -1.42 -23.77
C HIS A 535 -8.50 -0.39 -23.38
N ALA A 536 -7.21 -0.74 -23.49
CA ALA A 536 -6.11 0.20 -23.26
C ALA A 536 -6.17 1.37 -24.27
N LEU A 537 -6.26 1.06 -25.56
CA LEU A 537 -6.41 2.06 -26.61
C LEU A 537 -7.70 2.89 -26.43
N SER A 538 -8.81 2.25 -26.05
CA SER A 538 -10.04 2.96 -25.72
C SER A 538 -9.87 3.93 -24.56
N SER A 539 -9.16 3.52 -23.50
CA SER A 539 -8.81 4.40 -22.38
C SER A 539 -7.96 5.60 -22.82
N ASP A 540 -7.05 5.42 -23.77
CA ASP A 540 -6.24 6.51 -24.32
C ASP A 540 -7.09 7.47 -25.15
N MET A 541 -7.98 6.95 -26.00
CA MET A 541 -8.90 7.74 -26.85
C MET A 541 -9.83 8.64 -26.03
N VAL A 542 -10.21 8.22 -24.82
CA VAL A 542 -11.10 8.98 -23.93
C VAL A 542 -10.33 9.84 -22.92
N GLY A 543 -9.01 9.98 -23.07
CA GLY A 543 -8.16 10.77 -22.18
C GLY A 543 -8.62 12.22 -22.01
N PHE A 544 -9.23 12.81 -23.04
CA PHE A 544 -9.78 14.18 -23.00
C PHE A 544 -10.88 14.34 -21.94
N TRP A 545 -11.63 13.29 -21.58
CA TRP A 545 -12.63 13.35 -20.50
C TRP A 545 -11.99 13.80 -19.18
N ARG A 546 -10.72 13.41 -18.95
CA ARG A 546 -9.98 13.79 -17.73
C ARG A 546 -9.71 15.29 -17.71
N THR A 547 -9.23 15.84 -18.82
CA THR A 547 -8.98 17.28 -18.98
C THR A 547 -10.26 18.08 -18.78
N GLU A 548 -11.33 17.71 -19.49
CA GLU A 548 -12.63 18.39 -19.41
C GLU A 548 -13.26 18.28 -18.00
N THR A 549 -13.13 17.13 -17.34
CA THR A 549 -13.66 16.95 -15.97
C THR A 549 -12.94 17.86 -14.98
N ILE A 550 -11.62 17.99 -15.09
CA ILE A 550 -10.83 18.87 -14.21
C ILE A 550 -11.19 20.33 -14.47
N ALA A 551 -11.24 20.75 -15.74
CA ALA A 551 -11.60 22.12 -16.10
C ALA A 551 -13.02 22.48 -15.63
N ALA A 552 -14.02 21.62 -15.89
CA ALA A 552 -15.38 21.82 -15.41
C ALA A 552 -15.45 21.92 -13.88
N SER A 553 -14.65 21.12 -13.15
CA SER A 553 -14.60 21.21 -11.68
C SER A 553 -14.02 22.54 -11.18
N VAL A 554 -13.04 23.08 -11.90
CA VAL A 554 -12.48 24.41 -11.64
C VAL A 554 -13.49 25.51 -11.95
N GLU A 555 -14.18 25.45 -13.10
CA GLU A 555 -15.20 26.43 -13.49
C GLU A 555 -16.39 26.46 -12.53
N LEU A 556 -16.79 25.30 -12.02
CA LEU A 556 -17.83 25.16 -10.99
C LEU A 556 -17.34 25.55 -9.60
N ASP A 557 -16.05 25.87 -9.43
CA ASP A 557 -15.41 26.24 -8.17
C ASP A 557 -15.68 25.22 -7.06
N VAL A 558 -15.74 23.93 -7.41
CA VAL A 558 -16.19 22.87 -6.50
C VAL A 558 -15.16 22.60 -5.40
N PHE A 559 -13.87 22.85 -5.67
CA PHE A 559 -12.76 22.48 -4.78
C PHE A 559 -12.74 23.26 -3.46
N LYS A 560 -13.36 24.44 -3.38
CA LYS A 560 -13.45 25.23 -2.13
C LYS A 560 -14.38 24.61 -1.08
N TYR A 561 -15.22 23.67 -1.47
CA TYR A 561 -16.22 23.07 -0.60
C TYR A 561 -15.75 21.76 0.06
N PHE A 562 -14.47 21.40 -0.07
CA PHE A 562 -13.90 20.26 0.63
C PHE A 562 -13.22 20.70 1.93
N PRO A 563 -13.25 19.87 2.99
CA PRO A 563 -13.96 18.59 3.08
C PRO A 563 -15.48 18.74 3.27
N GLY A 564 -16.22 17.68 2.97
CA GLY A 564 -17.68 17.65 3.18
C GLY A 564 -18.36 16.38 2.67
N THR A 565 -19.58 16.10 3.14
CA THR A 565 -20.40 15.02 2.55
C THR A 565 -20.92 15.44 1.17
N SER A 566 -21.38 14.48 0.36
CA SER A 566 -22.00 14.80 -0.95
C SER A 566 -23.15 15.81 -0.82
N THR A 567 -23.93 15.70 0.27
CA THR A 567 -25.05 16.61 0.56
C THR A 567 -24.54 18.00 0.92
N ASP A 568 -23.53 18.09 1.80
CA ASP A 568 -22.99 19.39 2.23
C ASP A 568 -22.32 20.13 1.08
N ILE A 569 -21.61 19.41 0.21
CA ILE A 569 -20.99 20.00 -0.98
C ILE A 569 -22.07 20.48 -1.94
N ALA A 570 -23.10 19.66 -2.22
CA ALA A 570 -24.21 20.05 -3.12
C ALA A 570 -24.90 21.33 -2.66
N ILE A 571 -25.21 21.42 -1.35
CA ILE A 571 -25.87 22.59 -0.76
C ILE A 571 -24.95 23.82 -0.87
N ARG A 572 -23.68 23.71 -0.46
CA ARG A 572 -22.76 24.87 -0.45
C ARG A 572 -22.36 25.32 -1.85
N SER A 573 -22.29 24.41 -2.81
CA SER A 573 -21.97 24.69 -4.21
C SER A 573 -23.19 25.08 -5.04
N GLU A 574 -24.40 24.99 -4.48
CA GLU A 574 -25.67 25.19 -5.21
C GLU A 574 -25.78 24.29 -6.46
N LEU A 575 -25.14 23.11 -6.44
CA LEU A 575 -25.16 22.17 -7.56
C LEU A 575 -26.22 21.09 -7.34
N PRO A 576 -26.94 20.67 -8.40
CA PRO A 576 -27.84 19.54 -8.34
C PRO A 576 -27.15 18.28 -7.81
N TYR A 577 -27.70 17.68 -6.75
CA TYR A 577 -27.07 16.58 -5.99
C TYR A 577 -26.61 15.41 -6.88
N HIS A 578 -27.47 14.93 -7.78
CA HIS A 578 -27.15 13.78 -8.63
C HIS A 578 -26.05 14.08 -9.66
N GLN A 579 -25.98 15.32 -10.14
CA GLN A 579 -24.95 15.78 -11.08
C GLN A 579 -23.61 15.92 -10.35
N LEU A 580 -23.63 16.51 -9.15
CA LEU A 580 -22.45 16.57 -8.30
C LEU A 580 -21.95 15.17 -7.95
N GLU A 581 -22.84 14.23 -7.62
CA GLU A 581 -22.42 12.86 -7.28
C GLU A 581 -21.65 12.18 -8.43
N ARG A 582 -22.07 12.39 -9.67
CA ARG A 582 -21.34 11.92 -10.87
C ARG A 582 -19.96 12.57 -10.98
N LEU A 583 -19.88 13.88 -10.74
CA LEU A 583 -18.62 14.62 -10.73
C LEU A 583 -17.67 14.10 -9.64
N LEU A 584 -18.16 13.90 -8.43
CA LEU A 584 -17.37 13.38 -7.31
C LEU A 584 -16.83 11.97 -7.61
N ARG A 585 -17.63 11.08 -8.20
CA ARG A 585 -17.15 9.76 -8.63
C ARG A 585 -16.01 9.86 -9.66
N ALA A 586 -16.13 10.76 -10.64
CA ALA A 586 -15.08 10.99 -11.63
C ALA A 586 -13.80 11.59 -11.00
N LEU A 587 -13.94 12.59 -10.13
CA LEU A 587 -12.81 13.18 -9.39
C LEU A 587 -12.12 12.16 -8.48
N TRP A 588 -12.89 11.22 -7.91
CA TRP A 588 -12.34 10.14 -7.09
C TRP A 588 -11.55 9.14 -7.94
N GLU A 589 -12.06 8.76 -9.12
CA GLU A 589 -11.34 7.92 -10.08
C GLU A 589 -10.02 8.57 -10.53
N LEU A 590 -10.03 9.89 -10.74
CA LEU A 590 -8.83 10.67 -11.06
C LEU A 590 -7.86 10.84 -9.87
N LYS A 591 -8.23 10.33 -8.69
CA LYS A 591 -7.53 10.48 -7.42
C LYS A 591 -7.27 11.94 -7.05
N ILE A 592 -8.19 12.82 -7.42
CA ILE A 592 -8.16 14.24 -7.05
C ILE A 592 -8.78 14.40 -5.65
N ILE A 593 -9.86 13.66 -5.39
CA ILE A 593 -10.49 13.54 -4.07
C ILE A 593 -10.38 12.12 -3.53
N ALA A 594 -10.60 11.96 -2.23
CA ALA A 594 -10.68 10.67 -1.55
C ALA A 594 -11.88 10.67 -0.60
N TYR A 595 -12.46 9.49 -0.37
CA TYR A 595 -13.55 9.29 0.59
C TYR A 595 -13.00 8.74 1.91
N GLN A 596 -13.18 9.46 3.00
CA GLN A 596 -12.70 9.10 4.33
C GLN A 596 -13.73 9.52 5.38
N GLU A 597 -14.01 8.63 6.34
CA GLU A 597 -14.87 8.92 7.50
C GLU A 597 -16.24 9.52 7.13
N GLY A 598 -16.85 9.06 6.05
CA GLY A 598 -18.17 9.53 5.61
C GLY A 598 -18.17 10.81 4.76
N SER A 599 -17.01 11.40 4.49
CA SER A 599 -16.89 12.66 3.74
C SER A 599 -15.79 12.65 2.68
N TRP A 600 -15.92 13.54 1.70
CA TRP A 600 -14.94 13.73 0.66
C TRP A 600 -13.86 14.72 1.09
N HIS A 601 -12.61 14.41 0.75
CA HIS A 601 -11.43 15.21 1.04
C HIS A 601 -10.60 15.40 -0.22
N LEU A 602 -9.90 16.53 -0.32
CA LEU A 602 -8.89 16.71 -1.36
C LEU A 602 -7.67 15.86 -1.04
N THR A 603 -7.17 15.14 -2.04
CA THR A 603 -5.83 14.54 -1.98
C THR A 603 -4.76 15.62 -2.17
N SER A 604 -3.48 15.27 -1.99
CA SER A 604 -2.36 16.16 -2.37
C SER A 604 -2.44 16.62 -3.83
N LYS A 605 -2.88 15.73 -4.74
CA LYS A 605 -3.12 16.07 -6.15
C LYS A 605 -4.27 17.08 -6.32
N GLY A 606 -5.34 16.94 -5.56
CA GLY A 606 -6.48 17.86 -5.63
C GLY A 606 -6.23 19.21 -4.97
N GLN A 607 -5.37 19.28 -3.95
CA GLN A 607 -4.95 20.53 -3.34
C GLN A 607 -4.21 21.45 -4.32
N CYS A 608 -3.58 20.90 -5.35
CA CYS A 608 -2.97 21.69 -6.43
C CYS A 608 -4.00 22.48 -7.28
N LEU A 609 -5.29 22.14 -7.18
CA LEU A 609 -6.38 22.77 -7.93
C LEU A 609 -7.22 23.72 -7.06
N THR A 610 -6.82 23.98 -5.81
CA THR A 610 -7.45 25.03 -5.02
C THR A 610 -6.80 26.39 -5.33
N PRO A 611 -7.55 27.50 -5.23
CA PRO A 611 -6.98 28.82 -5.37
C PRO A 611 -5.82 29.03 -4.38
N SER A 612 -4.66 29.39 -4.91
CA SER A 612 -3.44 29.66 -4.13
C SER A 612 -2.75 30.91 -4.69
N LYS A 613 -1.62 31.32 -4.10
CA LYS A 613 -0.90 32.51 -4.59
C LYS A 613 -0.47 32.41 -6.07
N SER A 614 -0.25 31.21 -6.62
CA SER A 614 0.18 31.06 -8.02
C SER A 614 -0.98 30.87 -9.00
N ASN A 615 -2.11 30.27 -8.58
CA ASN A 615 -3.23 29.87 -9.44
C ASN A 615 -2.82 29.18 -10.76
N PHE A 616 -1.63 28.58 -10.79
CA PHE A 616 -1.00 28.07 -12.00
C PHE A 616 -1.78 26.90 -12.57
N LEU A 617 -1.95 25.81 -11.81
CA LEU A 617 -2.60 24.59 -12.30
C LEU A 617 -4.10 24.77 -12.53
N VAL A 618 -4.74 25.67 -11.78
CA VAL A 618 -6.12 26.14 -12.03
C VAL A 618 -6.22 26.81 -13.41
N SER A 619 -5.28 27.69 -13.74
CA SER A 619 -5.25 28.34 -15.05
C SER A 619 -4.84 27.40 -16.17
N ALA A 620 -3.92 26.46 -15.88
CA ALA A 620 -3.50 25.45 -16.83
C ALA A 620 -4.66 24.52 -17.21
N SER A 621 -5.50 24.08 -16.26
CA SER A 621 -6.64 23.22 -16.60
C SER A 621 -7.61 23.89 -17.58
N ILE A 622 -7.89 25.19 -17.40
CA ILE A 622 -8.74 25.96 -18.31
C ILE A 622 -8.05 26.18 -19.66
N MET A 623 -6.75 26.50 -19.65
CA MET A 623 -5.98 26.65 -20.87
C MET A 623 -6.04 25.38 -21.75
N TRP A 624 -5.84 24.21 -21.13
CA TRP A 624 -5.84 22.92 -21.82
C TRP A 624 -7.22 22.56 -22.40
N SER A 625 -8.32 22.92 -21.72
CA SER A 625 -9.70 22.65 -22.19
C SER A 625 -10.26 23.72 -23.14
N ASP A 626 -9.57 24.85 -23.34
CA ASP A 626 -10.04 25.93 -24.21
C ASP A 626 -9.15 26.15 -25.44
N VAL A 627 -8.01 26.81 -25.27
CA VAL A 627 -7.14 27.21 -26.38
C VAL A 627 -6.48 25.98 -27.00
N ASN A 628 -5.87 25.12 -26.19
CA ASN A 628 -5.09 23.99 -26.71
C ASN A 628 -5.99 22.93 -27.37
N VAL A 629 -7.15 22.59 -26.80
CA VAL A 629 -8.06 21.60 -27.43
C VAL A 629 -8.52 22.04 -28.83
N LYS A 630 -8.71 23.35 -29.07
CA LYS A 630 -9.04 23.90 -30.39
C LYS A 630 -7.90 23.71 -31.38
N ASN A 631 -6.66 23.94 -30.96
CA ASN A 631 -5.47 23.73 -31.79
C ASN A 631 -5.30 22.24 -32.14
N TRP A 632 -5.47 21.35 -31.17
CA TRP A 632 -5.34 19.90 -31.35
C TRP A 632 -6.37 19.30 -32.31
N LYS A 633 -7.57 19.88 -32.42
CA LYS A 633 -8.59 19.44 -33.41
C LYS A 633 -8.12 19.60 -34.87
N ASN A 634 -7.16 20.48 -35.14
CA ASN A 634 -6.60 20.71 -36.47
C ASN A 634 -5.36 19.85 -36.77
N LEU A 635 -4.93 19.00 -35.83
CA LEU A 635 -3.68 18.23 -35.94
C LEU A 635 -3.60 17.35 -37.22
N PRO A 636 -4.65 16.65 -37.66
CA PRO A 636 -4.58 15.87 -38.91
C PRO A 636 -4.30 16.73 -40.15
N GLN A 637 -4.81 17.96 -40.19
CA GLN A 637 -4.54 18.90 -41.28
C GLN A 637 -3.10 19.42 -41.20
N LEU A 638 -2.61 19.74 -40.00
CA LEU A 638 -1.24 20.19 -39.78
C LEU A 638 -0.21 19.13 -40.17
N ILE A 639 -0.47 17.86 -39.86
CA ILE A 639 0.42 16.74 -40.23
C ILE A 639 0.48 16.54 -41.76
N ARG A 640 -0.62 16.81 -42.47
CA ARG A 640 -0.67 16.66 -43.93
C ARG A 640 -0.08 17.85 -44.70
N SER A 641 0.17 18.97 -44.03
CA SER A 641 0.55 20.23 -44.67
C SER A 641 1.99 20.59 -44.35
N GLU A 642 2.77 20.96 -45.36
CA GLU A 642 4.08 21.61 -45.16
C GLU A 642 3.92 23.08 -44.73
N ASN A 643 2.76 23.69 -45.01
CA ASN A 643 2.42 25.04 -44.59
C ASN A 643 1.68 25.00 -43.25
N ASN A 644 2.34 25.43 -42.18
CA ASN A 644 1.78 25.50 -40.83
C ASN A 644 1.41 26.95 -40.46
N THR A 645 0.13 27.20 -40.17
CA THR A 645 -0.38 28.52 -39.76
C THR A 645 -0.50 28.69 -38.23
N SER A 646 -0.16 27.67 -37.45
CA SER A 646 -0.24 27.68 -35.98
C SER A 646 0.59 28.80 -35.37
N HIS A 647 1.73 29.16 -35.96
CA HIS A 647 2.53 30.27 -35.45
C HIS A 647 1.76 31.61 -35.43
N THR A 648 0.93 31.87 -36.44
CA THR A 648 0.08 33.07 -36.49
C THR A 648 -0.99 33.04 -35.40
N ILE A 649 -1.59 31.87 -35.17
CA ILE A 649 -2.59 31.66 -34.11
C ILE A 649 -1.94 31.84 -32.73
N PHE A 650 -0.75 31.28 -32.52
CA PHE A 650 0.04 31.46 -31.31
C PHE A 650 0.30 32.93 -31.01
N LYS A 651 0.80 33.69 -31.99
CA LYS A 651 1.02 35.14 -31.84
C LYS A 651 -0.27 35.89 -31.51
N ALA A 652 -1.38 35.54 -32.15
CA ALA A 652 -2.68 36.14 -31.87
C ALA A 652 -3.15 35.85 -30.43
N ASN A 653 -3.04 34.60 -29.97
CA ASN A 653 -3.39 34.21 -28.61
C ASN A 653 -2.50 34.91 -27.56
N ALA A 654 -1.19 34.95 -27.79
CA ALA A 654 -0.24 35.64 -26.91
C ALA A 654 -0.49 37.16 -26.83
N ALA A 655 -1.18 37.74 -27.82
CA ALA A 655 -1.57 39.14 -27.82
C ALA A 655 -2.95 39.41 -27.19
N ASP A 656 -3.80 38.40 -27.02
CA ASP A 656 -5.18 38.57 -26.54
C ASP A 656 -5.26 38.64 -25.00
N GLU A 657 -5.53 39.84 -24.48
CA GLU A 657 -5.68 40.10 -23.04
C GLU A 657 -6.85 39.39 -22.38
N LYS A 658 -7.82 38.92 -23.16
CA LYS A 658 -8.96 38.16 -22.65
C LYS A 658 -8.54 36.74 -22.23
N LEU A 659 -7.46 36.20 -22.78
CA LEU A 659 -6.92 34.87 -22.47
C LEU A 659 -6.07 34.87 -21.18
N ARG A 660 -6.66 35.31 -20.07
CA ARG A 660 -5.94 35.41 -18.78
C ARG A 660 -5.40 34.05 -18.31
N HIS A 661 -6.21 32.99 -18.36
CA HIS A 661 -5.78 31.67 -17.93
C HIS A 661 -4.64 31.10 -18.77
N TYR A 662 -4.64 31.36 -20.09
CA TYR A 662 -3.52 31.01 -20.98
C TYR A 662 -2.21 31.65 -20.49
N HIS A 663 -2.25 32.95 -20.24
CA HIS A 663 -1.09 33.71 -19.75
C HIS A 663 -0.58 33.27 -18.38
N PHE A 664 -1.47 33.07 -17.40
CA PHE A 664 -1.10 32.59 -16.06
C PHE A 664 -0.53 31.17 -16.08
N ALA A 665 -1.05 30.31 -16.96
CA ALA A 665 -0.55 28.95 -17.12
C ALA A 665 0.90 28.95 -17.62
N LEU A 666 1.20 29.69 -18.68
CA LEU A 666 2.55 29.81 -19.24
C LEU A 666 3.55 30.36 -18.21
N ASP A 667 3.16 31.41 -17.47
CA ASP A 667 3.97 31.98 -16.40
C ASP A 667 4.22 30.98 -15.26
N GLY A 668 3.23 30.14 -14.93
CA GLY A 668 3.37 29.13 -13.90
C GLY A 668 4.34 28.00 -14.28
N TYR A 669 4.27 27.50 -15.52
CA TYR A 669 5.27 26.54 -16.03
C TYR A 669 6.69 27.12 -15.96
N ALA A 670 6.85 28.37 -16.41
CA ALA A 670 8.12 29.08 -16.33
C ALA A 670 8.66 29.17 -14.89
N ASN A 671 7.78 29.46 -13.92
CA ASN A 671 8.16 29.56 -12.52
C ASN A 671 8.60 28.22 -11.94
N GLU A 672 7.89 27.13 -12.21
CA GLU A 672 8.28 25.78 -11.77
C GLU A 672 9.64 25.36 -12.34
N ASP A 673 9.86 25.63 -13.63
CA ASP A 673 11.15 25.36 -14.28
C ASP A 673 12.30 26.14 -13.61
N PHE A 674 12.08 27.42 -13.25
CA PHE A 674 13.07 28.23 -12.55
C PHE A 674 13.37 27.69 -11.14
N LEU A 675 12.35 27.28 -10.40
CA LEU A 675 12.52 26.73 -9.04
C LEU A 675 13.34 25.43 -9.06
N ALA A 676 13.23 24.65 -10.14
CA ALA A 676 14.02 23.44 -10.32
C ALA A 676 15.48 23.73 -10.77
N TRP A 677 15.74 24.90 -11.35
CA TRP A 677 17.04 25.22 -11.92
C TRP A 677 18.13 25.40 -10.85
N ARG A 678 19.11 24.50 -10.88
CA ARG A 678 20.37 24.64 -10.14
C ARG A 678 21.30 25.59 -10.88
N ILE A 679 21.30 26.84 -10.44
CA ILE A 679 22.13 27.90 -11.02
C ILE A 679 23.62 27.49 -10.98
N PRO A 680 24.34 27.50 -12.12
CA PRO A 680 25.75 27.13 -12.19
C PRO A 680 26.64 27.97 -11.26
N ALA A 681 27.74 27.37 -10.77
CA ALA A 681 28.65 28.02 -9.82
C ALA A 681 29.34 29.27 -10.38
N ASP A 682 29.54 29.33 -11.70
CA ASP A 682 30.10 30.47 -12.41
C ASP A 682 29.05 31.55 -12.75
N TRP A 683 27.75 31.27 -12.61
CA TRP A 683 26.69 32.25 -12.89
C TRP A 683 26.88 33.63 -12.22
N PRO A 684 27.33 33.72 -10.95
CA PRO A 684 27.51 35.01 -10.30
C PRO A 684 28.52 35.93 -10.99
N SER A 685 29.39 35.44 -11.88
CA SER A 685 30.34 36.31 -12.60
C SER A 685 29.70 37.17 -13.68
N HIS A 686 28.53 36.77 -14.19
CA HIS A 686 27.81 37.52 -15.23
C HIS A 686 27.32 38.86 -14.69
N GLN A 687 27.36 39.89 -15.54
CA GLN A 687 26.96 41.25 -15.24
C GLN A 687 25.79 41.74 -16.10
N LYS A 688 25.75 41.38 -17.39
CA LYS A 688 24.77 41.89 -18.37
C LYS A 688 23.99 40.75 -18.97
N LEU A 689 22.75 40.61 -18.53
CA LEU A 689 21.85 39.53 -18.93
C LEU A 689 20.92 40.01 -20.06
N ILE A 690 20.71 39.17 -21.06
CA ILE A 690 19.56 39.28 -21.97
C ILE A 690 18.66 38.06 -21.73
N GLY A 691 17.38 38.29 -21.46
CA GLY A 691 16.36 37.24 -21.44
C GLY A 691 15.39 37.45 -22.58
N VAL A 692 15.02 36.38 -23.27
CA VAL A 692 14.12 36.46 -24.43
C VAL A 692 12.76 35.85 -24.12
N GLY A 693 11.71 36.59 -24.44
CA GLY A 693 10.33 36.10 -24.36
C GLY A 693 9.73 36.16 -22.95
N ARG A 694 8.47 35.70 -22.84
CA ARG A 694 7.66 35.82 -21.61
C ARG A 694 8.28 35.05 -20.44
N THR A 695 8.68 33.81 -20.68
CA THR A 695 9.25 32.89 -19.69
C THR A 695 10.48 33.48 -18.99
N ALA A 696 11.35 34.16 -19.75
CA ALA A 696 12.58 34.76 -19.22
C ALA A 696 12.30 35.90 -18.23
N LYS A 697 11.14 36.55 -18.30
CA LYS A 697 10.77 37.64 -17.38
C LYS A 697 10.90 37.20 -15.92
N ILE A 698 10.24 36.09 -15.58
CA ILE A 698 10.15 35.56 -14.21
C ILE A 698 11.54 35.22 -13.67
N TRP A 699 12.37 34.66 -14.54
CA TRP A 699 13.70 34.19 -14.20
C TRP A 699 14.64 35.37 -13.95
N LEU A 700 14.63 36.36 -14.83
CA LEU A 700 15.44 37.58 -14.69
C LEU A 700 15.11 38.34 -13.40
N GLU A 701 13.82 38.46 -13.05
CA GLU A 701 13.44 39.11 -11.79
C GLU A 701 13.98 38.38 -10.57
N ALA A 702 13.88 37.05 -10.55
CA ALA A 702 14.37 36.23 -9.45
C ALA A 702 15.91 36.28 -9.35
N LEU A 703 16.62 36.25 -10.49
CA LEU A 703 18.07 36.39 -10.56
C LEU A 703 18.54 37.77 -10.07
N LEU A 704 17.91 38.86 -10.51
CA LEU A 704 18.29 40.21 -10.10
C LEU A 704 18.02 40.48 -8.62
N LYS A 705 17.03 39.81 -8.00
CA LYS A 705 16.82 39.83 -6.55
C LYS A 705 17.94 39.10 -5.81
N ARG A 706 18.48 38.03 -6.39
CA ARG A 706 19.55 37.21 -5.81
C ARG A 706 20.95 37.81 -6.01
N TYR A 707 21.19 38.49 -7.13
CA TYR A 707 22.48 39.04 -7.53
C TYR A 707 22.37 40.56 -7.77
N PRO A 708 22.72 41.40 -6.78
CA PRO A 708 22.54 42.85 -6.85
C PRO A 708 23.39 43.57 -7.90
N HIS A 709 24.49 42.97 -8.35
CA HIS A 709 25.41 43.55 -9.34
C HIS A 709 24.95 43.34 -10.79
N GLN A 710 24.02 42.41 -11.04
CA GLN A 710 23.55 42.08 -12.38
C GLN A 710 22.62 43.15 -12.94
N GLN A 711 22.62 43.32 -14.26
CA GLN A 711 21.67 44.13 -15.02
C GLN A 711 21.03 43.23 -16.07
N ALA A 712 19.74 43.41 -16.33
CA ALA A 712 19.02 42.58 -17.29
C ALA A 712 18.24 43.41 -18.31
N ILE A 713 18.18 42.90 -19.53
CA ILE A 713 17.29 43.36 -20.59
C ILE A 713 16.34 42.21 -20.93
N LEU A 714 15.05 42.45 -20.80
CA LEU A 714 14.02 41.56 -21.34
C LEU A 714 13.72 41.98 -22.78
N PHE A 715 13.92 41.05 -23.68
CA PHE A 715 13.84 41.22 -25.13
C PHE A 715 12.62 40.49 -25.70
N GLY A 716 11.84 41.15 -26.56
CA GLY A 716 10.69 40.53 -27.23
C GLY A 716 9.73 41.55 -27.85
N GLU A 717 8.69 41.07 -28.52
CA GLU A 717 7.66 41.93 -29.12
C GLU A 717 6.72 42.54 -28.05
N ASN A 718 6.09 43.68 -28.34
CA ASN A 718 5.24 44.44 -27.39
C ASN A 718 4.19 43.60 -26.66
N TYR A 719 3.56 42.65 -27.35
CA TYR A 719 2.53 41.80 -26.72
C TYR A 719 3.11 40.83 -25.69
N VAL A 720 4.40 40.51 -25.78
CA VAL A 720 5.13 39.72 -24.78
C VAL A 720 5.51 40.59 -23.59
N LEU A 721 5.96 41.81 -23.85
CA LEU A 721 6.50 42.72 -22.83
C LEU A 721 5.42 43.44 -22.02
N LYS A 722 4.19 43.61 -22.56
CA LYS A 722 3.11 44.33 -21.86
C LYS A 722 2.69 43.71 -20.53
N TYR A 723 2.96 42.42 -20.34
CA TYR A 723 2.67 41.70 -19.08
C TYR A 723 3.87 41.67 -18.10
N ALA A 724 4.97 42.32 -18.45
CA ALA A 724 6.16 42.42 -17.61
C ALA A 724 6.02 43.55 -16.58
N CYS A 725 5.16 43.38 -15.58
CA CYS A 725 5.26 44.20 -14.36
C CYS A 725 6.54 43.85 -13.62
N VAL A 726 7.55 44.73 -13.73
CA VAL A 726 8.85 44.59 -13.06
C VAL A 726 8.71 44.98 -11.59
N ALA A 727 9.21 44.14 -10.68
CA ALA A 727 9.20 44.44 -9.26
C ALA A 727 9.99 45.73 -8.93
N PRO A 728 9.47 46.65 -8.08
CA PRO A 728 10.11 47.93 -7.78
C PRO A 728 11.58 47.80 -7.34
N GLN A 729 11.90 46.74 -6.59
CA GLN A 729 13.25 46.48 -6.08
C GLN A 729 14.34 46.22 -7.15
N VAL A 730 13.96 45.86 -8.38
CA VAL A 730 14.92 45.58 -9.47
C VAL A 730 14.77 46.53 -10.65
N GLN A 731 13.81 47.46 -10.60
CA GLN A 731 13.41 48.32 -11.71
C GLN A 731 14.56 49.16 -12.28
N SER A 732 15.50 49.63 -11.43
CA SER A 732 16.67 50.41 -11.88
C SER A 732 17.68 49.61 -12.70
N ARG A 733 17.63 48.27 -12.64
CA ARG A 733 18.56 47.34 -13.31
C ARG A 733 17.87 46.42 -14.30
N TYR A 734 16.58 46.64 -14.57
CA TYR A 734 15.77 45.81 -15.45
C TYR A 734 15.19 46.70 -16.55
N ARG A 735 15.61 46.47 -17.79
CA ARG A 735 15.13 47.21 -18.96
C ARG A 735 14.25 46.34 -19.84
N LEU A 736 13.10 46.87 -20.26
CA LEU A 736 12.27 46.27 -21.30
C LEU A 736 12.71 46.82 -22.66
N LEU A 737 12.92 45.94 -23.65
CA LEU A 737 13.28 46.32 -25.00
C LEU A 737 12.32 45.66 -26.01
N ASN A 738 11.37 46.43 -26.51
CA ASN A 738 10.48 46.01 -27.59
C ASN A 738 11.25 45.89 -28.90
N HIS A 739 11.42 44.66 -29.38
CA HIS A 739 12.15 44.37 -30.61
C HIS A 739 11.74 42.99 -31.17
N PRO A 740 11.55 42.85 -32.49
CA PRO A 740 11.32 41.55 -33.11
C PRO A 740 12.51 40.61 -32.90
N ILE A 741 12.22 39.37 -32.47
CA ILE A 741 13.28 38.41 -32.09
C ILE A 741 14.07 37.89 -33.30
N LEU A 742 13.45 37.91 -34.49
CA LEU A 742 14.04 37.47 -35.76
C LEU A 742 14.90 38.55 -36.44
N GLU A 743 14.96 39.76 -35.88
CA GLU A 743 15.84 40.83 -36.35
C GLU A 743 17.14 40.86 -35.53
N ALA A 744 18.15 41.60 -35.99
CA ALA A 744 19.44 41.71 -35.30
C ALA A 744 19.31 42.39 -33.93
N TRP A 745 19.95 41.83 -32.89
CA TRP A 745 19.77 42.31 -31.52
C TRP A 745 20.68 43.52 -31.23
N PRO A 746 20.13 44.66 -30.77
CA PRO A 746 20.87 45.92 -30.68
C PRO A 746 21.68 46.08 -29.38
N GLN A 747 21.74 45.05 -28.53
CA GLN A 747 22.38 45.09 -27.22
C GLN A 747 23.24 43.85 -27.03
N SER A 748 24.36 44.00 -26.31
CA SER A 748 25.27 42.90 -26.01
C SER A 748 25.21 42.47 -24.54
N ALA A 749 25.45 41.18 -24.30
CA ALA A 749 25.35 40.53 -22.99
C ALA A 749 26.45 39.48 -22.78
N ASP A 750 26.83 39.24 -21.53
CA ASP A 750 27.71 38.12 -21.16
C ASP A 750 26.93 36.84 -20.84
N ALA A 751 25.62 36.96 -20.54
CA ALA A 751 24.72 35.82 -20.47
C ALA A 751 23.40 36.06 -21.20
N ILE A 752 23.00 35.10 -22.03
CA ILE A 752 21.72 35.12 -22.75
C ILE A 752 20.86 33.94 -22.27
N LEU A 753 19.62 34.21 -21.88
CA LEU A 753 18.65 33.22 -21.40
C LEU A 753 17.55 33.00 -22.43
N LEU A 754 17.42 31.74 -22.87
CA LEU A 754 16.39 31.27 -23.82
C LEU A 754 15.54 30.15 -23.19
N PRO A 755 14.69 30.44 -22.19
CA PRO A 755 13.88 29.42 -21.55
C PRO A 755 12.59 29.15 -22.34
N ARG A 756 12.44 27.94 -22.89
CA ARG A 756 11.29 27.51 -23.70
C ARG A 756 10.98 28.51 -24.82
N ILE A 757 11.93 28.72 -25.73
CA ILE A 757 11.79 29.69 -26.81
C ILE A 757 11.93 29.03 -28.18
N LEU A 758 13.03 28.33 -28.40
CA LEU A 758 13.41 27.77 -29.69
C LEU A 758 12.51 26.59 -30.10
N HIS A 759 11.87 25.91 -29.14
CA HIS A 759 10.88 24.88 -29.43
C HIS A 759 9.58 25.40 -30.06
N TYR A 760 9.30 26.72 -29.98
CA TYR A 760 8.15 27.30 -30.66
C TYR A 760 8.40 27.55 -32.15
N TRP A 761 9.63 27.34 -32.62
CA TRP A 761 10.08 27.71 -33.96
C TRP A 761 10.57 26.51 -34.77
N PRO A 762 10.35 26.53 -36.10
CA PRO A 762 11.07 25.64 -37.01
C PRO A 762 12.57 25.93 -37.00
N ASP A 763 13.35 25.02 -37.58
CA ASP A 763 14.81 25.12 -37.57
C ASP A 763 15.34 26.38 -38.28
N ARG A 764 14.66 26.86 -39.33
CA ARG A 764 15.07 28.06 -40.06
C ARG A 764 15.08 29.28 -39.13
N GLU A 765 13.98 29.53 -38.44
CA GLU A 765 13.82 30.66 -37.53
C GLU A 765 14.66 30.47 -36.27
N ALA A 766 14.73 29.25 -35.71
CA ALA A 766 15.58 28.96 -34.56
C ALA A 766 17.07 29.26 -34.84
N ILE A 767 17.56 28.94 -36.05
CA ILE A 767 18.93 29.30 -36.49
C ILE A 767 19.12 30.81 -36.56
N THR A 768 18.14 31.56 -37.08
CA THR A 768 18.18 33.03 -37.12
C THR A 768 18.29 33.60 -35.71
N ILE A 769 17.44 33.13 -34.78
CA ILE A 769 17.44 33.57 -33.37
C ILE A 769 18.80 33.31 -32.72
N LEU A 770 19.34 32.09 -32.88
CA LEU A 770 20.64 31.72 -32.34
C LEU A 770 21.80 32.51 -32.97
N THR A 771 21.70 32.85 -34.26
CA THR A 771 22.70 33.66 -34.95
C THR A 771 22.74 35.08 -34.38
N HIS A 772 21.58 35.68 -34.13
CA HIS A 772 21.49 36.99 -33.50
C HIS A 772 21.90 36.95 -32.02
N ALA A 773 21.54 35.90 -31.29
CA ALA A 773 22.03 35.67 -29.93
C ALA A 773 23.56 35.59 -29.88
N ARG A 774 24.19 34.86 -30.81
CA ARG A 774 25.64 34.79 -30.93
C ARG A 774 26.26 36.17 -31.22
N GLN A 775 25.67 36.95 -32.13
CA GLN A 775 26.15 38.29 -32.46
C GLN A 775 26.05 39.28 -31.28
N ALA A 776 25.06 39.09 -30.42
CA ALA A 776 24.88 39.86 -29.18
C ALA A 776 25.78 39.38 -28.03
N LEU A 777 26.48 38.25 -28.17
CA LEU A 777 27.26 37.67 -27.08
C LEU A 777 28.62 38.39 -26.95
N LEU A 778 28.93 38.84 -25.73
CA LEU A 778 30.26 39.37 -25.41
C LEU A 778 31.31 38.25 -25.44
N PRO A 779 32.61 38.59 -25.57
CA PRO A 779 33.70 37.61 -25.46
C PRO A 779 33.57 36.78 -24.17
N ASP A 780 33.79 35.47 -24.29
CA ASP A 780 33.60 34.46 -23.22
C ASP A 780 32.17 34.38 -22.64
N GLY A 781 31.20 35.10 -23.21
CA GLY A 781 29.80 35.02 -22.84
C GLY A 781 29.18 33.66 -23.16
N LYS A 782 28.05 33.36 -22.51
CA LYS A 782 27.34 32.08 -22.63
C LYS A 782 25.86 32.27 -22.95
N ILE A 783 25.31 31.34 -23.72
CA ILE A 783 23.88 31.21 -23.98
C ILE A 783 23.38 30.01 -23.17
N TYR A 784 22.32 30.21 -22.41
CA TYR A 784 21.67 29.22 -21.56
C TYR A 784 20.29 28.93 -22.13
N ILE A 785 20.13 27.75 -22.73
CA ILE A 785 18.90 27.30 -23.39
C ILE A 785 18.22 26.26 -22.50
N PHE A 786 16.92 26.42 -22.25
CA PHE A 786 16.17 25.52 -21.39
C PHE A 786 15.02 24.88 -22.14
N GLU A 787 15.21 23.64 -22.58
CA GLU A 787 14.23 22.90 -23.38
C GLU A 787 14.25 21.40 -23.07
N MET A 788 13.18 20.71 -23.49
CA MET A 788 13.15 19.26 -23.44
C MET A 788 13.95 18.70 -24.62
N ILE A 789 14.79 17.71 -24.33
CA ILE A 789 15.58 17.00 -25.35
C ILE A 789 14.90 15.67 -25.69
N LEU A 790 14.65 15.43 -26.98
CA LEU A 790 14.12 14.14 -27.44
C LEU A 790 15.23 13.08 -27.43
N GLN A 791 14.92 11.93 -26.83
CA GLN A 791 15.79 10.77 -26.84
C GLN A 791 15.30 9.78 -27.91
N PRO A 792 16.14 9.41 -28.90
CA PRO A 792 15.69 8.58 -30.02
C PRO A 792 15.34 7.14 -29.62
N ASP A 793 15.83 6.67 -28.47
CA ASP A 793 15.67 5.32 -27.94
C ASP A 793 14.66 5.24 -26.79
N ARG A 794 13.97 6.34 -26.45
CA ARG A 794 12.96 6.39 -25.37
C ARG A 794 11.61 6.94 -25.89
N PRO A 795 10.49 6.45 -25.33
CA PRO A 795 9.15 6.89 -25.74
C PRO A 795 8.68 8.15 -24.99
N ASP A 796 9.53 9.18 -24.87
CA ASP A 796 9.24 10.42 -24.15
C ASP A 796 9.16 11.64 -25.08
N GLY A 797 8.40 12.66 -24.67
CA GLY A 797 8.34 13.96 -25.36
C GLY A 797 7.48 14.03 -26.63
N GLY A 798 7.18 12.91 -27.30
CA GLY A 798 6.44 12.93 -28.57
C GLY A 798 5.07 13.65 -28.53
N MET A 799 4.31 13.50 -27.43
CA MET A 799 3.04 14.24 -27.26
C MET A 799 3.24 15.75 -27.07
N LEU A 800 4.33 16.16 -26.43
CA LEU A 800 4.69 17.57 -26.29
C LEU A 800 5.20 18.12 -27.62
N ASP A 801 5.93 17.34 -28.40
CA ASP A 801 6.36 17.71 -29.75
C ASP A 801 5.15 17.96 -30.68
N LEU A 802 4.15 17.07 -30.64
CA LEU A 802 2.88 17.31 -31.33
C LEU A 802 2.16 18.57 -30.80
N ASN A 803 2.25 18.88 -29.51
CA ASN A 803 1.74 20.15 -28.99
C ASN A 803 2.50 21.34 -29.58
N MET A 804 3.83 21.28 -29.72
CA MET A 804 4.61 22.36 -30.36
C MET A 804 4.19 22.57 -31.82
N LEU A 805 3.95 21.49 -32.56
CA LEU A 805 3.43 21.55 -33.92
C LEU A 805 2.04 22.20 -33.95
N ALA A 806 1.14 21.75 -33.07
CA ALA A 806 -0.25 22.22 -33.02
C ALA A 806 -0.36 23.67 -32.56
N GLU A 807 0.41 24.05 -31.55
CA GLU A 807 0.32 25.34 -30.89
C GLU A 807 1.04 26.43 -31.66
N SER A 808 2.28 26.21 -32.10
CA SER A 808 3.12 27.26 -32.70
C SER A 808 3.75 26.88 -34.04
N GLY A 809 3.62 25.63 -34.48
CA GLY A 809 4.35 25.08 -35.64
C GLY A 809 5.83 24.82 -35.37
N GLY A 810 6.22 24.81 -34.08
CA GLY A 810 7.56 24.48 -33.65
C GLY A 810 7.79 22.97 -33.49
N LYS A 811 8.92 22.62 -32.88
CA LYS A 811 9.32 21.24 -32.59
C LYS A 811 10.29 21.14 -31.42
N LEU A 812 10.27 20.02 -30.73
CA LEU A 812 11.35 19.56 -29.87
C LEU A 812 12.48 18.99 -30.73
N ARG A 813 13.67 18.84 -30.13
CA ARG A 813 14.89 18.42 -30.84
C ARG A 813 15.69 17.42 -30.00
N SER A 814 16.28 16.44 -30.68
CA SER A 814 17.31 15.57 -30.13
C SER A 814 18.64 16.29 -29.98
N LEU A 815 19.59 15.74 -29.21
CA LEU A 815 20.94 16.32 -29.10
C LEU A 815 21.65 16.43 -30.45
N LEU A 816 21.49 15.43 -31.32
CA LEU A 816 22.08 15.46 -32.66
C LEU A 816 21.51 16.60 -33.52
N GLU A 817 20.22 16.88 -33.39
CA GLU A 817 19.59 18.02 -34.07
C GLU A 817 20.06 19.35 -33.48
N TRP A 818 20.20 19.44 -32.15
CA TRP A 818 20.80 20.60 -31.48
C TRP A 818 22.21 20.87 -31.96
N ASP A 819 23.08 19.85 -32.03
CA ASP A 819 24.45 20.01 -32.51
C ASP A 819 24.50 20.59 -33.93
N LYS A 820 23.63 20.09 -34.83
CA LYS A 820 23.50 20.62 -36.19
C LYS A 820 22.98 22.06 -36.20
N LEU A 821 21.97 22.35 -35.39
CA LEU A 821 21.36 23.67 -35.27
C LEU A 821 22.39 24.70 -34.77
N LEU A 822 23.11 24.37 -33.70
CA LEU A 822 24.16 25.20 -33.11
C LEU A 822 25.32 25.43 -34.08
N ALA A 823 25.80 24.37 -34.75
CA ALA A 823 26.87 24.49 -35.74
C ALA A 823 26.49 25.45 -36.88
N ARG A 824 25.26 25.37 -37.38
CA ARG A 824 24.74 26.27 -38.43
C ARG A 824 24.61 27.72 -37.97
N SER A 825 24.45 27.95 -36.67
CA SER A 825 24.44 29.30 -36.07
C SER A 825 25.83 29.80 -35.64
N GLY A 826 26.89 29.01 -35.86
CA GLY A 826 28.26 29.36 -35.45
C GLY A 826 28.49 29.24 -33.94
N LEU A 827 27.78 28.32 -33.28
CA LEU A 827 27.84 28.07 -31.84
C LEU A 827 28.27 26.63 -31.56
N LYS A 828 28.75 26.38 -30.34
CA LYS A 828 29.12 25.05 -29.85
C LYS A 828 28.46 24.75 -28.50
N LEU A 829 27.96 23.53 -28.35
CA LEU A 829 27.48 22.98 -27.08
C LEU A 829 28.64 22.70 -26.12
N ILE A 830 28.50 23.11 -24.86
CA ILE A 830 29.51 22.93 -23.79
C ILE A 830 29.06 21.90 -22.78
N SER A 831 27.83 22.02 -22.31
CA SER A 831 27.21 20.99 -21.47
C SER A 831 25.72 20.90 -21.80
N CYS A 832 25.17 19.72 -21.52
CA CYS A 832 23.74 19.48 -21.51
C CYS A 832 23.40 18.76 -20.22
N ASP A 833 22.78 19.49 -19.29
CA ASP A 833 22.51 19.02 -17.94
C ASP A 833 21.00 18.85 -17.73
N ALA A 834 20.56 17.70 -17.22
CA ALA A 834 19.16 17.50 -16.86
C ALA A 834 18.81 18.34 -15.62
N ILE A 835 17.74 19.13 -15.69
CA ILE A 835 17.21 19.92 -14.56
C ILE A 835 16.05 19.18 -13.91
N THR A 836 15.13 18.71 -14.73
CA THR A 836 14.02 17.83 -14.37
C THR A 836 13.96 16.69 -15.39
N PRO A 837 13.10 15.67 -15.19
CA PRO A 837 12.91 14.64 -16.22
C PRO A 837 12.43 15.16 -17.59
N TRP A 838 11.98 16.42 -17.68
CA TRP A 838 11.37 17.00 -18.88
C TRP A 838 11.98 18.36 -19.28
N LEU A 839 13.10 18.74 -18.66
CA LEU A 839 13.79 20.01 -18.93
C LEU A 839 15.30 19.84 -18.79
N ASN A 840 16.03 20.29 -19.80
CA ASN A 840 17.48 20.29 -19.84
C ASN A 840 18.00 21.72 -19.96
N LEU A 841 19.16 21.98 -19.36
CA LEU A 841 19.98 23.15 -19.61
C LEU A 841 21.03 22.81 -20.67
N LEU A 842 21.03 23.52 -21.79
CA LEU A 842 22.14 23.51 -22.73
C LEU A 842 22.94 24.79 -22.53
N VAL A 843 24.22 24.64 -22.15
CA VAL A 843 25.17 25.75 -22.08
C VAL A 843 25.92 25.80 -23.39
N VAL A 844 25.84 26.94 -24.06
CA VAL A 844 26.32 27.14 -25.42
C VAL A 844 27.22 28.37 -25.46
N GLN A 845 28.28 28.33 -26.29
CA GLN A 845 29.18 29.47 -26.48
C GLN A 845 29.63 29.58 -27.94
N SER A 846 30.17 30.75 -28.31
CA SER A 846 30.89 30.90 -29.58
C SER A 846 32.20 30.11 -29.53
N PRO A 847 32.58 29.39 -30.61
CA PRO A 847 33.93 28.85 -30.74
C PRO A 847 34.97 29.95 -30.57
N LYS A 848 36.10 29.63 -29.93
CA LYS A 848 37.26 30.52 -29.80
C LYS A 848 37.99 30.67 -31.11
#